data_AF-A0A937XBN7-F1
#
_entry.id   AF-A0A937XBN7-F1
#
_cell.length_a   1.000
_cell.length_b   1.000
_cell.length_c   1.000
_cell.angle_alpha   90.00
_cell.angle_beta   90.00
_cell.angle_gamma   90.00
#
_symmetry.space_group_name_H-M   'P 1'
#
loop_
_entity.id
_entity.type
_entity.pdbx_description
1 polymer ?
#
loop_
_entity_poly.entity_id
_entity_poly.type
_entity_poly.pdbx_seq_one_letter_code
_entity_poly.pdbx_strand_id
1 'polypeptide(L)'
;MATGPLPSLLYPDSRPWTRWWWFNVELREEDIRAQLEWVKGNGFGGVELAFIYPLPGQKRGPDFLSPEWSRKVAHAKRCCESLGLGCDFTFGTLWPFGGTFVSEADASQRYDGPSPQELGRSWELPEEGRILNHLDRQAFGRYAERMGGALRDALDGTKSALFCDSFEVETEGLWTPGFDDRFRELFGYDVLPFMQKIDEHPDVRYDYRKLIADYILREFYEPFTECSHRHYSFTRVQCHGAPCDLLAAYAASDVPESEAILFDPEFSRIPASSAALSGRPIVSAEAFTCLYGWVPYPGPGQQQGEEQVADLKLLADALFANGVNHVFWHGMPYQQQAPSHKPQAGARKAQAQAQAQAVQRNWFYASVHVGPDSSFADGLLDFNAYMERACGAMRLGRPYSDVAVYLPLEDQWMKGEVPKEQQKPSARYHWEMHCLRPPAELAGRQPLWVSASFLERAWVEDGVLRVGDARFSLLYVDCEWVDGDGLRQVARLAKAGLPVCLKRLPKRPGRAVDKRAGKEYQSTLEALTRTDNVSSDLGSLTQEPPLLSGRDAPDFWCRAVDDELLFFFGHPASRGLTYPMKHGQAAQAGQTGRDLKFNLGDSSPAFELSVEFGQFESVLLRASRTGRVERLDLNYTPSFPFTG
;
A
#
# COMPACT_ATOMS: atom_id res chain seq x y z
N MET A 1 -11.93 -23.31 -18.77
CA MET A 1 -10.47 -23.20 -18.91
C MET A 1 -10.17 -22.04 -19.83
N ALA A 2 -9.69 -20.91 -19.30
CA ALA A 2 -9.17 -19.81 -20.09
C ALA A 2 -7.65 -19.93 -20.09
N THR A 3 -7.09 -20.56 -21.12
CA THR A 3 -5.66 -20.55 -21.44
C THR A 3 -5.30 -19.23 -22.14
N GLY A 4 -5.61 -18.11 -21.48
CA GLY A 4 -5.04 -16.83 -21.88
C GLY A 4 -3.56 -16.79 -21.50
N PRO A 5 -2.70 -16.10 -22.26
CA PRO A 5 -1.35 -15.84 -21.79
C PRO A 5 -1.43 -15.17 -20.42
N LEU A 6 -0.56 -15.59 -19.48
CA LEU A 6 -0.35 -14.84 -18.24
C LEU A 6 -0.18 -13.36 -18.62
N PRO A 7 -0.87 -12.40 -17.94
CA PRO A 7 -0.60 -11.00 -18.18
C PRO A 7 0.91 -10.82 -18.11
N SER A 8 1.51 -10.18 -19.12
CA SER A 8 2.96 -9.92 -19.11
C SER A 8 3.30 -9.31 -17.75
N LEU A 9 4.06 -10.03 -16.93
CA LEU A 9 4.32 -9.60 -15.57
C LEU A 9 4.91 -8.19 -15.61
N LEU A 10 4.23 -7.22 -14.99
CA LEU A 10 4.67 -5.82 -14.93
C LEU A 10 6.07 -5.71 -14.32
N TYR A 11 6.41 -6.64 -13.43
CA TYR A 11 7.74 -6.85 -12.87
C TYR A 11 8.25 -8.26 -13.24
N PRO A 12 9.43 -8.39 -13.86
CA PRO A 12 9.89 -9.64 -14.47
C PRO A 12 10.19 -10.76 -13.45
N ASP A 13 10.48 -10.40 -12.20
CA ASP A 13 10.72 -11.32 -11.10
C ASP A 13 10.18 -10.75 -9.78
N SER A 14 10.36 -11.48 -8.69
CA SER A 14 9.89 -11.14 -7.34
C SER A 14 10.97 -10.56 -6.43
N ARG A 15 12.15 -10.20 -6.96
CA ARG A 15 13.19 -9.56 -6.17
C ARG A 15 12.68 -8.25 -5.59
N PRO A 16 13.06 -7.88 -4.37
CA PRO A 16 12.70 -6.59 -3.81
C PRO A 16 13.37 -5.46 -4.59
N TRP A 17 12.77 -4.28 -4.55
CA TRP A 17 13.29 -3.05 -5.14
C TRP A 17 13.67 -2.08 -4.04
N THR A 18 14.35 -0.98 -4.38
CA THR A 18 14.64 0.10 -3.42
C THR A 18 14.24 1.45 -3.98
N ARG A 19 13.62 2.29 -3.14
CA ARG A 19 13.37 3.69 -3.50
C ARG A 19 14.70 4.43 -3.42
N TRP A 20 15.13 4.99 -4.55
CA TRP A 20 16.40 5.67 -4.72
C TRP A 20 16.19 7.19 -4.62
N TRP A 21 16.54 7.74 -3.46
CA TRP A 21 16.33 9.16 -3.13
C TRP A 21 17.34 10.04 -3.83
N TRP A 22 16.89 10.73 -4.87
CA TRP A 22 17.66 11.75 -5.55
C TRP A 22 17.39 13.10 -4.92
N PHE A 23 18.40 13.66 -4.27
CA PHE A 23 18.42 15.06 -3.88
C PHE A 23 18.76 15.92 -5.10
N ASN A 24 18.36 17.20 -5.07
CA ASN A 24 18.81 18.17 -6.08
C ASN A 24 20.27 18.58 -5.85
N VAL A 25 21.17 17.67 -6.20
CA VAL A 25 22.63 17.81 -6.13
C VAL A 25 23.24 17.47 -7.50
N GLU A 26 24.53 17.71 -7.69
CA GLU A 26 25.20 17.34 -8.94
C GLU A 26 25.11 15.82 -9.18
N LEU A 27 24.42 15.44 -10.26
CA LEU A 27 24.20 14.05 -10.66
C LEU A 27 25.26 13.62 -11.68
N ARG A 28 26.12 12.69 -11.28
CA ARG A 28 27.22 12.16 -12.10
C ARG A 28 26.83 10.81 -12.69
N GLU A 29 27.09 10.63 -13.98
CA GLU A 29 26.67 9.40 -14.69
C GLU A 29 27.43 8.16 -14.19
N GLU A 30 28.69 8.35 -13.83
CA GLU A 30 29.54 7.34 -13.21
C GLU A 30 29.00 6.90 -11.83
N ASP A 31 28.51 7.83 -11.01
CA ASP A 31 27.96 7.55 -9.69
C ASP A 31 26.61 6.82 -9.81
N ILE A 32 25.79 7.24 -10.78
CA ILE A 32 24.53 6.57 -11.14
C ILE A 32 24.81 5.11 -11.51
N ARG A 33 25.74 4.86 -12.44
CA ARG A 33 26.06 3.51 -12.88
C ARG A 33 26.62 2.65 -11.74
N ALA A 34 27.58 3.16 -10.98
CA ALA A 34 28.21 2.40 -9.90
C ALA A 34 27.20 2.00 -8.80
N GLN A 35 26.28 2.89 -8.44
CA GLN A 35 25.21 2.55 -7.48
C GLN A 35 24.25 1.50 -8.04
N LEU A 36 23.88 1.58 -9.31
CA LEU A 36 23.02 0.56 -9.94
C LEU A 36 23.73 -0.80 -10.07
N GLU A 37 25.04 -0.82 -10.32
CA GLU A 37 25.85 -2.06 -10.28
C GLU A 37 25.87 -2.65 -8.87
N TRP A 38 25.96 -1.83 -7.84
CA TRP A 38 25.85 -2.28 -6.44
C TRP A 38 24.46 -2.81 -6.11
N VAL A 39 23.39 -2.13 -6.54
CA VAL A 39 21.99 -2.60 -6.40
C VAL A 39 21.83 -3.97 -7.05
N LYS A 40 22.33 -4.16 -8.27
CA LYS A 40 22.31 -5.45 -8.96
C LYS A 40 23.08 -6.53 -8.19
N GLY A 41 24.26 -6.19 -7.69
CA GLY A 41 25.12 -7.09 -6.92
C GLY A 41 24.52 -7.55 -5.59
N ASN A 42 23.58 -6.79 -5.02
CA ASN A 42 22.93 -7.09 -3.73
C ASN A 42 21.52 -7.66 -3.89
N GLY A 43 21.19 -8.25 -5.04
CA GLY A 43 19.98 -9.04 -5.22
C GLY A 43 18.69 -8.24 -5.42
N PHE A 44 18.77 -6.94 -5.68
CA PHE A 44 17.58 -6.14 -6.03
C PHE A 44 17.11 -6.39 -7.47
N GLY A 45 15.80 -6.27 -7.67
CA GLY A 45 15.13 -6.35 -8.97
C GLY A 45 15.15 -5.03 -9.75
N GLY A 46 15.21 -3.91 -9.05
CA GLY A 46 15.16 -2.59 -9.64
C GLY A 46 15.15 -1.47 -8.60
N VAL A 47 14.91 -0.25 -9.09
CA VAL A 47 14.83 0.97 -8.27
C VAL A 47 13.58 1.77 -8.62
N GLU A 48 13.10 2.57 -7.68
CA GLU A 48 12.19 3.69 -7.95
C GLU A 48 12.97 4.99 -7.79
N LEU A 49 13.07 5.83 -8.83
CA LEU A 49 13.70 7.15 -8.71
C LEU A 49 12.72 8.12 -8.04
N ALA A 50 13.10 8.62 -6.86
CA ALA A 50 12.32 9.57 -6.08
C ALA A 50 13.03 10.92 -5.97
N PHE A 51 12.36 11.99 -6.38
CA PHE A 51 12.96 13.32 -6.55
C PHE A 51 12.62 14.24 -5.37
N ILE A 52 13.62 14.61 -4.58
CA ILE A 52 13.45 15.39 -3.35
C ILE A 52 14.36 16.64 -3.34
N TYR A 53 14.39 17.32 -2.19
CA TYR A 53 15.04 18.61 -1.96
C TYR A 53 16.57 18.65 -2.22
N PRO A 54 17.15 19.83 -2.47
CA PRO A 54 18.59 20.04 -2.47
C PRO A 54 19.21 19.89 -1.08
N LEU A 55 20.47 19.46 -1.01
CA LEU A 55 21.20 19.34 0.25
C LEU A 55 22.07 20.57 0.55
N PRO A 56 22.10 21.06 1.80
CA PRO A 56 22.95 22.19 2.19
C PRO A 56 24.43 21.92 1.91
N GLY A 57 25.12 22.91 1.34
CA GLY A 57 26.57 22.85 1.09
C GLY A 57 26.98 22.04 -0.14
N GLN A 58 26.03 21.45 -0.88
CA GLN A 58 26.31 20.70 -2.10
C GLN A 58 25.99 21.52 -3.35
N LYS A 59 26.71 21.23 -4.44
CA LYS A 59 26.46 21.84 -5.75
C LYS A 59 25.09 21.38 -6.25
N ARG A 60 24.22 22.34 -6.58
CA ARG A 60 22.86 22.08 -7.09
C ARG A 60 22.93 21.32 -8.43
N GLY A 61 21.99 20.41 -8.62
CA GLY A 61 21.76 19.70 -9.86
C GLY A 61 20.94 20.51 -10.88
N PRO A 62 20.46 19.86 -11.94
CA PRO A 62 19.62 20.51 -12.95
C PRO A 62 18.25 20.90 -12.39
N ASP A 63 17.64 21.93 -12.98
CA ASP A 63 16.27 22.34 -12.65
C ASP A 63 15.28 21.22 -12.94
N PHE A 64 14.23 21.11 -12.10
CA PHE A 64 13.22 20.06 -12.22
C PHE A 64 12.54 20.11 -13.60
N LEU A 65 12.39 18.94 -14.24
CA LEU A 65 11.80 18.79 -15.59
C LEU A 65 12.54 19.52 -16.72
N SER A 66 13.75 20.03 -16.48
CA SER A 66 14.59 20.62 -17.53
C SER A 66 15.12 19.54 -18.50
N PRO A 67 15.56 19.90 -19.71
CA PRO A 67 16.20 18.96 -20.62
C PRO A 67 17.43 18.26 -20.03
N GLU A 68 18.16 18.90 -19.10
CA GLU A 68 19.28 18.24 -18.41
C GLU A 68 18.80 17.22 -17.39
N TRP A 69 17.78 17.54 -16.59
CA TRP A 69 17.14 16.59 -15.67
C TRP A 69 16.63 15.37 -16.43
N SER A 70 15.88 15.57 -17.52
CA SER A 70 15.35 14.48 -18.37
C SER A 70 16.48 13.59 -18.91
N ARG A 71 17.60 14.18 -19.34
CA ARG A 71 18.77 13.40 -19.79
C ARG A 71 19.36 12.53 -18.68
N LYS A 72 19.45 13.03 -17.44
CA LYS A 72 19.97 12.27 -16.29
C LYS A 72 19.05 11.11 -15.90
N VAL A 73 17.73 11.36 -15.87
CA VAL A 73 16.72 10.32 -15.60
C VAL A 73 16.74 9.25 -16.68
N ALA A 74 16.77 9.64 -17.96
CA ALA A 74 16.88 8.70 -19.07
C ALA A 74 18.21 7.93 -19.08
N HIS A 75 19.31 8.55 -18.64
CA HIS A 75 20.58 7.85 -18.44
C HIS A 75 20.46 6.76 -17.37
N ALA A 76 19.89 7.08 -16.21
CA ALA A 76 19.65 6.10 -15.14
C ALA A 76 18.79 4.92 -15.63
N LYS A 77 17.69 5.21 -16.36
CA LYS A 77 16.87 4.18 -17.00
C LYS A 77 17.68 3.26 -17.91
N ARG A 78 18.46 3.81 -18.85
CA ARG A 78 19.30 3.01 -19.77
C ARG A 78 20.34 2.16 -19.02
N CYS A 79 20.90 2.70 -17.93
CA CYS A 79 21.78 1.93 -17.06
C CYS A 79 21.05 0.74 -16.43
N CYS A 80 19.86 0.95 -15.84
CA CYS A 80 19.02 -0.12 -15.31
C CYS A 80 18.77 -1.21 -16.36
N GLU A 81 18.34 -0.82 -17.56
CA GLU A 81 18.08 -1.77 -18.66
C GLU A 81 19.33 -2.56 -19.05
N SER A 82 20.49 -1.90 -19.15
CA SER A 82 21.76 -2.56 -19.46
C SER A 82 22.21 -3.58 -18.40
N LEU A 83 21.72 -3.43 -17.16
CA LEU A 83 22.02 -4.29 -16.02
C LEU A 83 20.92 -5.33 -15.75
N GLY A 84 19.82 -5.30 -16.52
CA GLY A 84 18.63 -6.12 -16.26
C GLY A 84 17.96 -5.78 -14.93
N LEU A 85 17.91 -4.49 -14.60
CA LEU A 85 17.15 -3.91 -13.49
C LEU A 85 15.91 -3.21 -14.04
N GLY A 86 14.81 -3.26 -13.29
CA GLY A 86 13.69 -2.37 -13.53
C GLY A 86 13.93 -0.96 -12.96
N CYS A 87 13.11 -0.01 -13.38
CA CYS A 87 13.28 1.41 -13.03
C CYS A 87 11.91 2.09 -13.05
N ASP A 88 11.36 2.41 -11.89
CA ASP A 88 10.11 3.15 -11.72
C ASP A 88 10.40 4.63 -11.40
N PHE A 89 9.39 5.49 -11.52
CA PHE A 89 9.55 6.93 -11.26
C PHE A 89 8.44 7.44 -10.35
N THR A 90 8.80 8.11 -9.25
CA THR A 90 7.83 8.93 -8.50
C THR A 90 7.29 10.02 -9.43
N PHE A 91 5.97 10.13 -9.54
CA PHE A 91 5.30 11.06 -10.46
C PHE A 91 5.15 12.46 -9.87
N GLY A 92 6.27 13.12 -9.66
CA GLY A 92 6.32 14.48 -9.13
C GLY A 92 7.65 14.74 -8.47
N THR A 93 7.73 15.83 -7.71
CA THR A 93 8.82 16.05 -6.78
C THR A 93 8.24 16.02 -5.37
N LEU A 94 8.74 15.12 -4.52
CA LEU A 94 8.11 14.79 -3.25
C LEU A 94 6.64 14.33 -3.44
N TRP A 95 5.85 14.41 -2.38
CA TRP A 95 4.42 14.18 -2.29
C TRP A 95 3.79 15.24 -1.38
N PRO A 96 2.48 15.55 -1.52
CA PRO A 96 1.60 15.10 -2.60
C PRO A 96 1.94 15.77 -3.94
N PHE A 97 1.22 15.44 -5.03
CA PHE A 97 1.50 16.03 -6.35
C PHE A 97 1.37 17.55 -6.31
N GLY A 98 2.43 18.22 -6.75
CA GLY A 98 2.55 19.67 -6.72
C GLY A 98 3.83 20.13 -7.40
N GLY A 99 4.09 21.43 -7.30
CA GLY A 99 5.31 22.06 -7.80
C GLY A 99 5.13 23.55 -8.10
N THR A 100 6.22 24.24 -8.38
CA THR A 100 6.20 25.69 -8.70
C THR A 100 5.45 25.99 -10.00
N PHE A 101 5.37 25.01 -10.89
CA PHE A 101 4.67 25.10 -12.17
C PHE A 101 3.15 24.87 -12.06
N VAL A 102 2.63 24.49 -10.88
CA VAL A 102 1.19 24.42 -10.65
C VAL A 102 0.64 25.84 -10.53
N SER A 103 -0.27 26.18 -11.44
CA SER A 103 -0.90 27.49 -11.47
C SER A 103 -1.85 27.66 -10.28
N GLU A 104 -2.20 28.90 -9.93
CA GLU A 104 -3.19 29.17 -8.88
C GLU A 104 -4.55 28.54 -9.20
N ALA A 105 -4.94 28.51 -10.49
CA ALA A 105 -6.19 27.89 -10.94
C ALA A 105 -6.17 26.36 -10.84
N ASP A 106 -4.99 25.74 -10.87
CA ASP A 106 -4.80 24.30 -10.77
C ASP A 106 -4.50 23.84 -9.35
N ALA A 107 -4.39 24.77 -8.40
CA ALA A 107 -4.00 24.47 -7.03
C ALA A 107 -5.19 24.00 -6.19
N SER A 108 -4.89 23.16 -5.19
CA SER A 108 -5.84 22.66 -4.20
C SER A 108 -6.61 23.79 -3.53
N GLN A 109 -7.92 23.60 -3.35
CA GLN A 109 -8.83 24.61 -2.83
C GLN A 109 -9.47 24.12 -1.52
N ARG A 110 -9.86 25.08 -0.70
CA ARG A 110 -10.80 24.94 0.42
C ARG A 110 -12.10 25.64 0.07
N TYR A 111 -13.17 25.34 0.81
CA TYR A 111 -14.48 25.96 0.62
C TYR A 111 -14.46 27.48 0.86
N ASP A 112 -13.47 27.96 1.62
CA ASP A 112 -13.27 29.36 1.99
C ASP A 112 -12.14 30.06 1.22
N GLY A 113 -11.51 29.40 0.25
CA GLY A 113 -10.48 29.98 -0.61
C GLY A 113 -9.36 29.00 -0.99
N PRO A 114 -8.21 29.48 -1.48
CA PRO A 114 -7.06 28.61 -1.78
C PRO A 114 -6.59 27.83 -0.56
N SER A 115 -6.13 26.59 -0.76
CA SER A 115 -5.47 25.84 0.31
C SER A 115 -4.18 26.54 0.75
N PRO A 116 -3.89 26.64 2.07
CA PRO A 116 -2.64 27.21 2.56
C PRO A 116 -1.47 26.20 2.51
N GLN A 117 -1.72 24.95 2.09
CA GLN A 117 -0.68 23.93 2.03
C GLN A 117 0.29 24.21 0.87
N GLU A 118 1.59 24.18 1.18
CA GLU A 118 2.66 24.37 0.21
C GLU A 118 3.64 23.19 0.22
N LEU A 119 4.24 22.95 -0.94
CA LEU A 119 5.23 21.88 -1.14
C LEU A 119 6.63 22.37 -0.78
N GLY A 120 6.92 22.43 0.52
CA GLY A 120 8.15 23.05 1.06
C GLY A 120 9.40 22.16 1.12
N ARG A 121 9.40 20.96 0.52
CA ARG A 121 10.57 20.05 0.48
C ARG A 121 10.79 19.40 -0.88
N SER A 122 10.38 20.09 -1.93
CA SER A 122 10.57 19.65 -3.31
C SER A 122 12.00 19.90 -3.82
N TRP A 123 12.31 19.30 -4.97
CA TRP A 123 13.49 19.54 -5.80
C TRP A 123 13.70 21.02 -6.13
N GLU A 124 12.62 21.79 -6.13
CA GLU A 124 12.55 23.18 -6.57
C GLU A 124 12.97 24.18 -5.47
N LEU A 125 13.16 23.72 -4.23
CA LEU A 125 13.64 24.55 -3.13
C LEU A 125 14.86 25.41 -3.55
N PRO A 126 14.88 26.71 -3.19
CA PRO A 126 14.08 27.35 -2.15
C PRO A 126 12.67 27.81 -2.56
N GLU A 127 12.23 27.58 -3.80
CA GLU A 127 10.86 27.93 -4.20
C GLU A 127 9.86 26.89 -3.67
N GLU A 128 8.76 27.38 -3.09
CA GLU A 128 7.67 26.54 -2.59
C GLU A 128 6.62 26.35 -3.69
N GLY A 129 6.22 25.09 -3.89
CA GLY A 129 5.25 24.72 -4.91
C GLY A 129 3.82 24.73 -4.39
N ARG A 130 2.85 24.94 -5.29
CA ARG A 130 1.43 24.73 -4.95
C ARG A 130 1.09 23.24 -5.03
N ILE A 131 0.21 22.78 -4.14
CA ILE A 131 -0.36 21.43 -4.22
C ILE A 131 -1.41 21.40 -5.33
N LEU A 132 -1.38 20.37 -6.17
CA LEU A 132 -2.35 20.16 -7.25
C LEU A 132 -3.77 20.00 -6.68
N ASN A 133 -4.79 20.48 -7.40
CA ASN A 133 -6.17 20.16 -7.11
C ASN A 133 -6.50 18.72 -7.53
N HIS A 134 -6.54 17.81 -6.54
CA HIS A 134 -6.84 16.39 -6.75
C HIS A 134 -8.34 16.12 -6.96
N LEU A 135 -9.19 17.15 -7.00
CA LEU A 135 -10.62 17.05 -7.32
C LEU A 135 -10.93 17.60 -8.73
N ASP A 136 -9.92 17.95 -9.52
CA ASP A 136 -10.08 18.50 -10.87
C ASP A 136 -9.23 17.72 -11.89
N ARG A 137 -9.90 16.92 -12.72
CA ARG A 137 -9.28 16.13 -13.80
C ARG A 137 -8.52 16.99 -14.82
N GLN A 138 -8.96 18.22 -15.08
CA GLN A 138 -8.27 19.10 -16.04
C GLN A 138 -6.97 19.64 -15.44
N ALA A 139 -6.98 20.01 -14.15
CA ALA A 139 -5.77 20.38 -13.43
C ALA A 139 -4.77 19.22 -13.44
N PHE A 140 -5.24 18.00 -13.10
CA PHE A 140 -4.41 16.80 -13.19
C PHE A 140 -3.90 16.53 -14.61
N GLY A 141 -4.74 16.70 -15.64
CA GLY A 141 -4.33 16.53 -17.03
C GLY A 141 -3.16 17.43 -17.43
N ARG A 142 -3.21 18.73 -17.08
CA ARG A 142 -2.11 19.68 -17.33
C ARG A 142 -0.83 19.30 -16.57
N TYR A 143 -0.96 18.88 -15.31
CA TYR A 143 0.15 18.38 -14.52
C TYR A 143 0.80 17.16 -15.18
N ALA A 144 -0.03 16.18 -15.59
CA ALA A 144 0.40 14.93 -16.17
C ALA A 144 1.09 15.14 -17.53
N GLU A 145 0.61 16.06 -18.37
CA GLU A 145 1.27 16.39 -19.65
C GLU A 145 2.69 16.91 -19.44
N ARG A 146 2.90 17.76 -18.43
CA ARG A 146 4.23 18.30 -18.12
C ARG A 146 5.18 17.22 -17.61
N MET A 147 4.75 16.43 -16.63
CA MET A 147 5.53 15.33 -16.07
C MET A 147 5.84 14.25 -17.12
N GLY A 148 4.81 13.79 -17.84
CA GLY A 148 4.96 12.78 -18.90
C GLY A 148 5.82 13.28 -20.07
N GLY A 149 5.76 14.59 -20.38
CA GLY A 149 6.65 15.21 -21.36
C GLY A 149 8.12 15.13 -20.96
N ALA A 150 8.44 15.40 -19.70
CA ALA A 150 9.82 15.36 -19.18
C ALA A 150 10.36 13.94 -18.99
N LEU A 151 9.49 12.96 -18.72
CA LEU A 151 9.84 11.54 -18.55
C LEU A 151 9.88 10.74 -19.86
N ARG A 152 9.39 11.30 -20.98
CA ARG A 152 9.22 10.61 -22.27
C ARG A 152 10.41 9.72 -22.65
N ASP A 153 11.61 10.28 -22.71
CA ASP A 153 12.81 9.55 -23.13
C ASP A 153 13.17 8.38 -22.18
N ALA A 154 12.78 8.48 -20.90
CA ALA A 154 12.96 7.42 -19.91
C ALA A 154 11.85 6.35 -19.97
N LEU A 155 10.74 6.63 -20.65
CA LEU A 155 9.61 5.72 -20.82
C LEU A 155 9.63 4.98 -22.17
N ASP A 156 10.45 5.40 -23.13
CA ASP A 156 10.57 4.80 -24.47
C ASP A 156 11.18 3.38 -24.51
N GLY A 157 11.53 2.80 -23.35
CA GLY A 157 12.17 1.49 -23.23
C GLY A 157 11.27 0.39 -22.64
N THR A 158 11.86 -0.42 -21.76
CA THR A 158 11.13 -1.37 -20.93
C THR A 158 10.07 -0.64 -20.09
N LYS A 159 8.90 -1.24 -19.92
CA LYS A 159 7.82 -0.62 -19.13
C LYS A 159 8.29 -0.29 -17.71
N SER A 160 7.87 0.87 -17.24
CA SER A 160 8.11 1.41 -15.90
C SER A 160 6.79 1.71 -15.23
N ALA A 161 6.74 1.69 -13.90
CA ALA A 161 5.63 2.29 -13.17
C ALA A 161 5.83 3.81 -13.05
N LEU A 162 4.74 4.56 -13.17
CA LEU A 162 4.62 5.88 -12.56
C LEU A 162 4.02 5.69 -11.17
N PHE A 163 4.77 6.11 -10.16
CA PHE A 163 4.42 5.93 -8.76
C PHE A 163 3.69 7.15 -8.20
N CYS A 164 2.56 6.92 -7.55
CA CYS A 164 1.84 7.90 -6.74
C CYS A 164 1.97 7.47 -5.27
N ASP A 165 2.60 8.32 -4.47
CA ASP A 165 2.74 8.16 -3.03
C ASP A 165 1.38 8.32 -2.32
N SER A 166 1.38 8.08 -1.01
CA SER A 166 0.26 8.25 -0.10
C SER A 166 -0.37 9.65 -0.18
N PHE A 167 -1.67 9.73 0.11
CA PHE A 167 -2.43 10.97 -0.01
C PHE A 167 -2.21 11.86 1.22
N GLU A 168 -1.37 12.88 1.08
CA GLU A 168 -1.07 13.88 2.12
C GLU A 168 -1.56 15.29 1.77
N VAL A 169 -2.67 15.41 1.03
CA VAL A 169 -3.32 16.71 0.75
C VAL A 169 -4.14 17.16 1.96
N GLU A 170 -4.09 18.44 2.32
CA GLU A 170 -4.95 19.02 3.37
C GLU A 170 -6.42 18.76 3.04
N THR A 171 -7.13 18.14 3.98
CA THR A 171 -8.50 17.67 3.79
C THR A 171 -9.53 18.56 4.48
N GLU A 172 -9.11 19.45 5.39
CA GLU A 172 -10.00 20.38 6.07
C GLU A 172 -10.63 21.34 5.05
N GLY A 173 -11.94 21.18 4.85
CA GLY A 173 -12.70 22.03 3.94
C GLY A 173 -12.35 21.87 2.46
N LEU A 174 -11.66 20.78 2.07
CA LEU A 174 -11.25 20.47 0.69
C LEU A 174 -12.38 20.71 -0.33
N TRP A 175 -12.07 21.37 -1.45
CA TRP A 175 -13.10 21.89 -2.35
C TRP A 175 -12.66 21.93 -3.80
N THR A 176 -13.63 22.12 -4.70
CA THR A 176 -13.41 22.42 -6.11
C THR A 176 -14.59 23.25 -6.65
N PRO A 177 -14.41 24.11 -7.68
CA PRO A 177 -15.51 24.90 -8.23
C PRO A 177 -16.71 24.03 -8.65
N GLY A 178 -17.92 24.44 -8.26
CA GLY A 178 -19.17 23.72 -8.54
C GLY A 178 -19.49 22.58 -7.55
N PHE A 179 -18.68 22.37 -6.52
CA PHE A 179 -18.91 21.31 -5.53
C PHE A 179 -20.25 21.47 -4.79
N ASP A 180 -20.64 22.68 -4.39
CA ASP A 180 -21.92 22.93 -3.68
C ASP A 180 -23.14 22.67 -4.56
N ASP A 181 -23.07 23.03 -5.84
CA ASP A 181 -24.14 22.72 -6.80
C ASP A 181 -24.30 21.21 -6.97
N ARG A 182 -23.18 20.49 -7.13
CA ARG A 182 -23.18 19.03 -7.22
C ARG A 182 -23.67 18.37 -5.93
N PHE A 183 -23.26 18.90 -4.78
CA PHE A 183 -23.74 18.45 -3.47
C PHE A 183 -25.25 18.61 -3.36
N ARG A 184 -25.78 19.77 -3.73
CA ARG A 184 -27.22 20.07 -3.67
C ARG A 184 -28.02 19.16 -4.60
N GLU A 185 -27.49 18.86 -5.78
CA GLU A 185 -28.09 17.91 -6.73
C GLU A 185 -28.18 16.50 -6.14
N LEU A 186 -27.10 16.01 -5.53
CA LEU A 186 -27.01 14.64 -5.02
C LEU A 186 -27.77 14.43 -3.71
N PHE A 187 -27.69 15.38 -2.79
CA PHE A 187 -28.20 15.20 -1.42
C PHE A 187 -29.46 16.02 -1.13
N GLY A 188 -29.82 16.96 -2.00
CA GLY A 188 -31.08 17.72 -1.92
C GLY A 188 -31.09 18.86 -0.89
N TYR A 189 -29.94 19.29 -0.40
CA TYR A 189 -29.79 20.44 0.51
C TYR A 189 -28.46 21.17 0.30
N ASP A 190 -28.34 22.37 0.85
CA ASP A 190 -27.13 23.19 0.74
C ASP A 190 -26.12 22.84 1.84
N VAL A 191 -24.86 22.59 1.46
CA VAL A 191 -23.77 22.24 2.38
C VAL A 191 -23.14 23.47 3.02
N LEU A 192 -23.17 24.62 2.34
CA LEU A 192 -22.45 25.84 2.75
C LEU A 192 -22.76 26.30 4.19
N PRO A 193 -24.01 26.24 4.70
CA PRO A 193 -24.32 26.63 6.08
C PRO A 193 -23.62 25.79 7.15
N PHE A 194 -23.10 24.61 6.79
CA PHE A 194 -22.49 23.66 7.72
C PHE A 194 -20.97 23.65 7.66
N MET A 195 -20.33 24.15 6.59
CA MET A 195 -18.90 23.95 6.33
C MET A 195 -17.99 24.42 7.47
N GLN A 196 -18.28 25.56 8.08
CA GLN A 196 -17.46 26.11 9.18
C GLN A 196 -17.42 25.18 10.41
N LYS A 197 -18.44 24.34 10.60
CA LYS A 197 -18.63 23.47 11.77
C LYS A 197 -19.08 22.08 11.35
N ILE A 198 -18.59 21.58 10.22
CA ILE A 198 -19.12 20.35 9.62
C ILE A 198 -18.98 19.14 10.56
N ASP A 199 -17.97 19.15 11.45
CA ASP A 199 -17.76 18.11 12.45
C ASP A 199 -18.82 18.07 13.56
N GLU A 200 -19.55 19.17 13.80
CA GLU A 200 -20.72 19.21 14.69
C GLU A 200 -21.97 18.55 14.03
N HIS A 201 -21.89 18.22 12.74
CA HIS A 201 -22.97 17.67 11.91
C HIS A 201 -22.53 16.37 11.21
N PRO A 202 -22.42 15.24 11.94
CA PRO A 202 -21.86 13.99 11.40
C PRO A 202 -22.62 13.43 10.20
N ASP A 203 -23.93 13.68 10.09
CA ASP A 203 -24.76 13.35 8.94
C ASP A 203 -24.37 14.15 7.69
N VAL A 204 -24.20 15.48 7.83
CA VAL A 204 -23.75 16.35 6.74
C VAL A 204 -22.31 16.04 6.33
N ARG A 205 -21.44 15.80 7.31
CA ARG A 205 -20.05 15.42 7.10
C ARG A 205 -19.92 14.14 6.27
N TYR A 206 -20.78 13.15 6.52
CA TYR A 206 -20.80 11.93 5.73
C TYR A 206 -21.14 12.21 4.27
N ASP A 207 -22.21 12.98 4.00
CA ASP A 207 -22.61 13.32 2.63
C ASP A 207 -21.49 14.09 1.91
N TYR A 208 -20.84 15.02 2.61
CA TYR A 208 -19.70 15.78 2.09
C TYR A 208 -18.53 14.86 1.74
N ARG A 209 -18.15 13.96 2.65
CA ARG A 209 -17.06 12.99 2.40
C ARG A 209 -17.40 12.01 1.30
N LYS A 210 -18.66 11.60 1.16
CA LYS A 210 -19.11 10.72 0.07
C LYS A 210 -18.89 11.39 -1.29
N LEU A 211 -19.12 12.70 -1.41
CA LEU A 211 -18.83 13.44 -2.64
C LEU A 211 -17.33 13.67 -2.85
N ILE A 212 -16.58 14.03 -1.81
CA ILE A 212 -15.11 14.12 -1.88
C ILE A 212 -14.49 12.79 -2.36
N ALA A 213 -14.95 11.68 -1.81
CA ALA A 213 -14.52 10.34 -2.18
C ALA A 213 -14.72 10.05 -3.68
N ASP A 214 -15.87 10.44 -4.23
CA ASP A 214 -16.18 10.28 -5.66
C ASP A 214 -15.25 11.15 -6.52
N TYR A 215 -15.05 12.42 -6.16
CA TYR A 215 -14.11 13.30 -6.87
C TYR A 215 -12.68 12.74 -6.86
N ILE A 216 -12.15 12.32 -5.71
CA ILE A 216 -10.78 11.77 -5.63
C ILE A 216 -10.64 10.53 -6.51
N LEU A 217 -11.64 9.64 -6.50
CA LEU A 217 -11.60 8.43 -7.32
C LEU A 217 -11.68 8.76 -8.82
N ARG A 218 -12.70 9.54 -9.22
CA ARG A 218 -13.07 9.76 -10.62
C ARG A 218 -12.27 10.86 -11.31
N GLU A 219 -11.81 11.86 -10.57
CA GLU A 219 -11.09 13.00 -11.12
C GLU A 219 -9.58 12.94 -10.89
N PHE A 220 -9.09 12.03 -10.03
CA PHE A 220 -7.65 11.84 -9.80
C PHE A 220 -7.16 10.40 -10.05
N TYR A 221 -7.56 9.40 -9.25
CA TYR A 221 -6.96 8.06 -9.36
C TYR A 221 -7.24 7.37 -10.69
N GLU A 222 -8.47 7.42 -11.20
CA GLU A 222 -8.82 6.89 -12.52
C GLU A 222 -8.05 7.64 -13.64
N PRO A 223 -8.08 8.99 -13.70
CA PRO A 223 -7.27 9.74 -14.65
C PRO A 223 -5.76 9.47 -14.56
N PHE A 224 -5.21 9.24 -13.36
CA PHE A 224 -3.78 8.94 -13.18
C PHE A 224 -3.38 7.67 -13.93
N THR A 225 -4.18 6.60 -13.81
CA THR A 225 -3.97 5.37 -14.57
C THR A 225 -4.18 5.58 -16.06
N GLU A 226 -5.26 6.25 -16.47
CA GLU A 226 -5.53 6.54 -17.88
C GLU A 226 -4.38 7.34 -18.55
N CYS A 227 -3.86 8.36 -17.86
CA CYS A 227 -2.72 9.15 -18.31
C CYS A 227 -1.45 8.30 -18.43
N SER A 228 -1.16 7.49 -17.41
CA SER A 228 0.06 6.65 -17.38
C SER A 228 0.09 5.65 -18.53
N HIS A 229 -1.06 5.03 -18.85
CA HIS A 229 -1.17 4.10 -19.98
C HIS A 229 -0.93 4.78 -21.33
N ARG A 230 -1.30 6.06 -21.49
CA ARG A 230 -1.00 6.84 -22.72
C ARG A 230 0.50 7.09 -22.92
N HIS A 231 1.31 7.01 -21.87
CA HIS A 231 2.76 7.18 -21.91
C HIS A 231 3.53 5.83 -21.88
N TYR A 232 2.91 4.74 -22.35
CA TYR A 232 3.48 3.38 -22.35
C TYR A 232 3.91 2.86 -20.97
N SER A 233 3.35 3.42 -19.90
CA SER A 233 3.65 3.08 -18.50
C SER A 233 2.46 2.36 -17.83
N PHE A 234 2.64 1.90 -16.60
CA PHE A 234 1.62 1.39 -15.70
C PHE A 234 1.67 2.16 -14.37
N THR A 235 0.70 1.99 -13.49
CA THR A 235 0.66 2.70 -12.20
C THR A 235 1.01 1.81 -11.02
N ARG A 236 1.76 2.37 -10.06
CA ARG A 236 1.91 1.83 -8.70
C ARG A 236 1.47 2.91 -7.73
N VAL A 237 0.55 2.60 -6.82
CA VAL A 237 -0.12 3.66 -6.04
C VAL A 237 -0.35 3.24 -4.59
N GLN A 238 0.03 4.13 -3.68
CA GLN A 238 -0.40 4.15 -2.29
C GLN A 238 -1.68 4.99 -2.16
N CYS A 239 -2.84 4.35 -2.06
CA CYS A 239 -4.12 5.06 -1.99
C CYS A 239 -4.51 5.48 -0.57
N HIS A 240 -3.76 5.04 0.45
CA HIS A 240 -4.05 5.35 1.84
C HIS A 240 -3.80 6.83 2.17
N GLY A 241 -4.39 7.32 3.26
CA GLY A 241 -4.53 8.76 3.55
C GLY A 241 -5.76 9.39 2.91
N ALA A 242 -6.17 8.91 1.72
CA ALA A 242 -7.24 9.53 0.95
C ALA A 242 -8.63 9.32 1.60
N PRO A 243 -9.47 10.36 1.72
CA PRO A 243 -10.86 10.22 2.17
C PRO A 243 -11.75 9.64 1.05
N CYS A 244 -11.46 8.40 0.62
CA CYS A 244 -12.18 7.71 -0.45
C CYS A 244 -12.42 6.22 -0.15
N ASP A 245 -13.15 5.52 -1.02
CA ASP A 245 -13.24 4.05 -0.97
C ASP A 245 -11.87 3.49 -1.37
N LEU A 246 -11.04 3.15 -0.37
CA LEU A 246 -9.68 2.66 -0.57
C LEU A 246 -9.65 1.40 -1.45
N LEU A 247 -10.66 0.52 -1.35
CA LEU A 247 -10.71 -0.67 -2.21
C LEU A 247 -10.89 -0.27 -3.67
N ALA A 248 -11.79 0.66 -3.96
CA ALA A 248 -12.01 1.16 -5.32
C ALA A 248 -10.82 1.99 -5.84
N ALA A 249 -10.19 2.80 -5.00
CA ALA A 249 -9.00 3.57 -5.36
C ALA A 249 -7.81 2.66 -5.70
N TYR A 250 -7.50 1.68 -4.84
CA TYR A 250 -6.52 0.66 -5.20
C TYR A 250 -6.95 -0.11 -6.45
N ALA A 251 -8.27 -0.34 -6.66
CA ALA A 251 -8.81 -0.99 -7.85
C ALA A 251 -8.64 -0.16 -9.13
N ALA A 252 -8.26 1.11 -9.03
CA ALA A 252 -7.97 1.97 -10.18
C ALA A 252 -6.49 1.88 -10.64
N SER A 253 -5.55 1.39 -9.83
CA SER A 253 -4.12 1.34 -10.13
C SER A 253 -3.58 -0.03 -10.54
N ASP A 254 -2.66 -0.14 -11.51
CA ASP A 254 -2.18 -1.46 -11.99
C ASP A 254 -1.50 -2.31 -10.89
N VAL A 255 -0.81 -1.65 -9.96
CA VAL A 255 -0.15 -2.26 -8.79
C VAL A 255 -0.54 -1.50 -7.52
N PRO A 256 -1.44 -2.05 -6.69
CA PRO A 256 -1.71 -1.53 -5.35
C PRO A 256 -0.47 -1.61 -4.47
N GLU A 257 -0.12 -0.51 -3.81
CA GLU A 257 0.99 -0.45 -2.86
C GLU A 257 0.51 -0.15 -1.44
N SER A 258 0.89 -0.99 -0.49
CA SER A 258 0.75 -0.75 0.94
C SER A 258 1.93 0.05 1.51
N GLU A 259 1.86 0.37 2.79
CA GLU A 259 2.98 0.78 3.61
C GLU A 259 2.97 -0.06 4.90
N ALA A 260 4.09 -0.09 5.63
CA ALA A 260 4.21 -0.81 6.89
C ALA A 260 4.85 0.05 7.96
N ILE A 261 4.37 -0.12 9.19
CA ILE A 261 4.69 0.59 10.43
C ILE A 261 3.87 1.87 10.63
N LEU A 262 3.96 2.88 9.74
CA LEU A 262 3.02 4.02 9.80
C LEU A 262 1.58 3.55 9.58
N PHE A 263 1.40 2.43 8.88
CA PHE A 263 0.18 1.62 8.89
C PHE A 263 0.50 0.26 9.53
N ASP A 264 -0.37 -0.26 10.40
CA ASP A 264 -0.15 -1.60 10.98
C ASP A 264 -0.05 -2.63 9.84
N PRO A 265 0.78 -3.69 9.91
CA PRO A 265 0.94 -4.63 8.79
C PRO A 265 -0.37 -5.24 8.29
N GLU A 266 -1.36 -5.42 9.17
CA GLU A 266 -2.71 -5.88 8.86
C GLU A 266 -3.46 -4.97 7.87
N PHE A 267 -3.10 -3.68 7.80
CA PHE A 267 -3.62 -2.74 6.82
C PHE A 267 -3.42 -3.24 5.38
N SER A 268 -2.32 -3.95 5.11
CA SER A 268 -1.98 -4.50 3.79
C SER A 268 -3.08 -5.42 3.23
N ARG A 269 -3.97 -5.92 4.08
CA ARG A 269 -5.14 -6.69 3.66
C ARG A 269 -6.11 -5.86 2.83
N ILE A 270 -6.16 -4.53 2.95
CA ILE A 270 -6.99 -3.65 2.12
C ILE A 270 -6.49 -3.67 0.66
N PRO A 271 -5.24 -3.27 0.33
CA PRO A 271 -4.75 -3.37 -1.05
C PRO A 271 -4.71 -4.82 -1.54
N ALA A 272 -4.43 -5.80 -0.68
CA ALA A 272 -4.49 -7.22 -1.08
C ALA A 272 -5.92 -7.69 -1.42
N SER A 273 -6.94 -7.23 -0.69
CA SER A 273 -8.34 -7.49 -1.03
C SER A 273 -8.70 -6.82 -2.35
N SER A 274 -8.35 -5.55 -2.54
CA SER A 274 -8.59 -4.85 -3.80
C SER A 274 -7.94 -5.57 -5.00
N ALA A 275 -6.69 -6.00 -4.86
CA ALA A 275 -5.99 -6.77 -5.89
C ALA A 275 -6.67 -8.11 -6.18
N ALA A 276 -7.07 -8.86 -5.15
CA ALA A 276 -7.77 -10.13 -5.29
C ALA A 276 -9.12 -9.97 -6.03
N LEU A 277 -9.88 -8.93 -5.69
CA LEU A 277 -11.19 -8.66 -6.29
C LEU A 277 -11.08 -8.11 -7.73
N SER A 278 -9.96 -7.50 -8.09
CA SER A 278 -9.71 -6.90 -9.41
C SER A 278 -8.82 -7.75 -10.33
N GLY A 279 -8.42 -8.96 -9.91
CA GLY A 279 -7.61 -9.87 -10.71
C GLY A 279 -6.15 -9.44 -10.85
N ARG A 280 -5.62 -8.69 -9.89
CA ARG A 280 -4.23 -8.19 -9.92
C ARG A 280 -3.28 -9.14 -9.20
N PRO A 281 -2.19 -9.57 -9.86
CA PRO A 281 -1.30 -10.57 -9.30
C PRO A 281 -0.31 -10.00 -8.28
N ILE A 282 -0.07 -8.68 -8.30
CA ILE A 282 0.99 -8.02 -7.52
C ILE A 282 0.38 -7.02 -6.54
N VAL A 283 0.82 -7.11 -5.29
CA VAL A 283 0.57 -6.16 -4.21
C VAL A 283 1.93 -5.79 -3.66
N SER A 284 2.34 -4.54 -3.85
CA SER A 284 3.62 -4.07 -3.32
C SER A 284 3.46 -3.45 -1.92
N ALA A 285 4.58 -3.23 -1.25
CA ALA A 285 4.62 -2.40 -0.05
C ALA A 285 5.92 -1.60 -0.01
N GLU A 286 5.80 -0.32 0.31
CA GLU A 286 6.89 0.44 0.89
C GLU A 286 7.18 -0.11 2.28
N ALA A 287 8.43 -0.50 2.53
CA ALA A 287 8.83 -1.18 3.74
C ALA A 287 10.01 -0.50 4.43
N PHE A 288 10.02 -0.66 5.77
CA PHE A 288 11.08 -0.28 6.70
C PHE A 288 11.20 1.22 6.98
N THR A 289 10.32 2.05 6.43
CA THR A 289 10.21 3.49 6.71
C THR A 289 10.10 3.77 8.20
N CYS A 290 10.96 4.65 8.73
CA CYS A 290 10.90 5.10 10.14
C CYS A 290 10.75 3.97 11.18
N LEU A 291 11.36 2.81 10.96
CA LEU A 291 11.14 1.57 11.73
C LEU A 291 11.13 1.78 13.25
N TYR A 292 12.15 2.46 13.78
CA TYR A 292 12.33 2.71 15.22
C TYR A 292 11.81 4.07 15.69
N GLY A 293 10.92 4.68 14.91
CA GLY A 293 10.32 5.96 15.23
C GLY A 293 10.83 7.11 14.37
N TRP A 294 9.96 8.10 14.24
CA TRP A 294 10.16 9.31 13.47
C TRP A 294 10.62 10.46 14.36
N VAL A 295 11.59 11.22 13.86
CA VAL A 295 12.00 12.51 14.40
C VAL A 295 11.83 13.55 13.30
N PRO A 296 11.22 14.72 13.57
CA PRO A 296 11.10 15.78 12.59
C PRO A 296 12.46 16.13 11.98
N TYR A 297 12.49 16.41 10.67
CA TYR A 297 13.67 16.92 10.01
C TYR A 297 14.26 18.14 10.76
N PRO A 298 15.60 18.23 10.93
CA PRO A 298 16.62 17.30 10.46
C PRO A 298 16.91 16.21 11.51
N GLY A 299 16.14 15.11 11.50
CA GLY A 299 16.55 13.87 12.16
C GLY A 299 17.94 13.41 11.70
N PRO A 300 18.56 12.47 12.43
CA PRO A 300 17.95 11.16 12.59
C PRO A 300 17.31 10.91 13.97
N GLY A 301 16.45 9.89 14.02
CA GLY A 301 16.03 9.24 15.27
C GLY A 301 17.19 8.49 15.94
N GLN A 302 17.03 8.15 17.22
CA GLN A 302 18.13 7.65 18.05
C GLN A 302 18.77 6.34 17.54
N GLN A 303 18.00 5.42 16.97
CA GLN A 303 18.49 4.13 16.44
C GLN A 303 18.39 4.03 14.90
N GLN A 304 18.18 5.16 14.22
CA GLN A 304 18.09 5.16 12.77
C GLN A 304 19.47 4.94 12.15
N GLY A 305 19.59 4.02 11.20
CA GLY A 305 20.88 3.53 10.68
C GLY A 305 21.47 2.37 11.48
N GLU A 306 20.80 1.93 12.55
CA GLU A 306 21.17 0.76 13.35
C GLU A 306 20.18 -0.41 13.16
N GLU A 307 19.50 -0.46 12.01
CA GLU A 307 18.50 -1.47 11.68
C GLU A 307 19.08 -2.88 11.73
N GLN A 308 18.34 -3.80 12.36
CA GLN A 308 18.71 -5.20 12.47
C GLN A 308 17.90 -6.04 11.49
N VAL A 309 18.55 -6.91 10.72
CA VAL A 309 17.85 -7.77 9.75
C VAL A 309 16.79 -8.65 10.40
N ALA A 310 16.98 -9.05 11.66
CA ALA A 310 15.97 -9.80 12.40
C ALA A 310 14.66 -8.99 12.62
N ASP A 311 14.76 -7.69 12.92
CA ASP A 311 13.60 -6.81 13.05
C ASP A 311 12.94 -6.57 11.68
N LEU A 312 13.76 -6.30 10.65
CA LEU A 312 13.29 -6.14 9.26
C LEU A 312 12.56 -7.40 8.78
N LYS A 313 13.08 -8.59 9.12
CA LYS A 313 12.45 -9.86 8.77
C LYS A 313 11.08 -10.01 9.42
N LEU A 314 10.92 -9.68 10.71
CA LEU A 314 9.61 -9.73 11.36
C LEU A 314 8.59 -8.84 10.64
N LEU A 315 8.99 -7.63 10.23
CA LEU A 315 8.09 -6.75 9.48
C LEU A 315 7.76 -7.29 8.09
N ALA A 316 8.75 -7.82 7.36
CA ALA A 316 8.53 -8.45 6.05
C ALA A 316 7.57 -9.66 6.15
N ASP A 317 7.75 -10.52 7.15
CA ASP A 317 6.88 -11.67 7.41
C ASP A 317 5.43 -11.23 7.70
N ALA A 318 5.25 -10.16 8.47
CA ALA A 318 3.93 -9.61 8.77
C ALA A 318 3.23 -9.08 7.50
N LEU A 319 3.98 -8.44 6.59
CA LEU A 319 3.46 -7.98 5.30
C LEU A 319 3.04 -9.14 4.40
N PHE A 320 3.88 -10.18 4.29
CA PHE A 320 3.58 -11.36 3.47
C PHE A 320 2.36 -12.13 4.00
N ALA A 321 2.22 -12.24 5.32
CA ALA A 321 1.06 -12.83 5.98
C ALA A 321 -0.24 -12.02 5.78
N ASN A 322 -0.16 -10.78 5.27
CA ASN A 322 -1.30 -9.93 4.96
C ASN A 322 -1.43 -9.62 3.45
N GLY A 323 -0.76 -10.40 2.60
CA GLY A 323 -1.00 -10.44 1.15
C GLY A 323 -0.05 -9.62 0.29
N VAL A 324 0.96 -8.96 0.87
CA VAL A 324 2.05 -8.33 0.10
C VAL A 324 2.89 -9.40 -0.58
N ASN A 325 3.27 -9.15 -1.83
CA ASN A 325 4.13 -10.05 -2.60
C ASN A 325 5.12 -9.30 -3.52
N HIS A 326 5.46 -8.06 -3.17
CA HIS A 326 6.58 -7.29 -3.72
C HIS A 326 7.03 -6.24 -2.69
N VAL A 327 8.31 -6.14 -2.39
CA VAL A 327 8.82 -5.20 -1.36
C VAL A 327 9.64 -4.10 -2.01
N PHE A 328 9.37 -2.86 -1.63
CA PHE A 328 10.17 -1.68 -1.94
C PHE A 328 10.81 -1.18 -0.65
N TRP A 329 12.14 -1.28 -0.56
CA TRP A 329 12.88 -0.73 0.56
C TRP A 329 12.79 0.79 0.56
N HIS A 330 12.52 1.37 1.73
CA HIS A 330 12.58 2.80 1.95
C HIS A 330 13.86 3.15 2.74
N GLY A 331 15.01 3.36 2.12
CA GLY A 331 15.41 3.25 0.72
C GLY A 331 16.91 3.54 0.62
N MET A 332 17.39 3.87 -0.57
CA MET A 332 18.80 4.15 -0.87
C MET A 332 18.97 5.64 -1.18
N PRO A 333 19.65 6.45 -0.35
CA PRO A 333 19.99 7.82 -0.71
C PRO A 333 21.08 7.89 -1.78
N TYR A 334 20.89 8.70 -2.83
CA TYR A 334 21.92 8.92 -3.86
C TYR A 334 23.21 9.44 -3.24
N GLN A 335 24.33 8.75 -3.48
CA GLN A 335 25.66 9.16 -3.01
C GLN A 335 26.54 9.63 -4.17
N GLN A 336 27.29 10.70 -3.96
CA GLN A 336 28.37 11.10 -4.85
C GLN A 336 29.65 10.34 -4.47
N GLN A 337 30.39 9.80 -5.42
CA GLN A 337 31.70 9.21 -5.10
C GLN A 337 32.77 10.30 -5.01
N ALA A 338 33.77 10.06 -4.13
CA ALA A 338 34.95 10.90 -4.09
C ALA A 338 35.58 11.02 -5.50
N PRO A 339 36.06 12.20 -5.91
CA PRO A 339 36.71 12.35 -7.21
C PRO A 339 37.83 11.34 -7.36
N SER A 340 37.79 10.52 -8.42
CA SER A 340 38.84 9.57 -8.78
C SER A 340 40.06 10.29 -9.38
N HIS A 341 40.56 11.33 -8.71
CA HIS A 341 41.84 11.90 -9.10
C HIS A 341 42.94 10.89 -8.78
N LYS A 342 43.71 10.49 -9.80
CA LYS A 342 45.03 9.90 -9.58
C LYS A 342 45.77 10.82 -8.59
N PRO A 343 46.23 10.32 -7.43
CA PRO A 343 46.93 11.18 -6.49
C PRO A 343 48.08 11.87 -7.23
N GLN A 344 48.15 13.20 -7.12
CA GLN A 344 49.32 13.93 -7.63
C GLN A 344 50.57 13.27 -7.03
N ALA A 345 51.57 13.02 -7.88
CA ALA A 345 52.82 12.43 -7.44
C ALA A 345 53.41 13.28 -6.29
N GLY A 346 53.36 12.75 -5.06
CA GLY A 346 53.82 13.44 -3.85
C GLY A 346 52.76 13.66 -2.75
N ALA A 347 51.47 13.40 -2.99
CA ALA A 347 50.45 13.50 -1.94
C ALA A 347 50.61 12.37 -0.89
N ARG A 348 50.71 12.74 0.39
CA ARG A 348 50.81 11.77 1.50
C ARG A 348 49.52 10.92 1.59
N LYS A 349 49.64 9.61 1.84
CA LYS A 349 48.50 8.67 2.04
C LYS A 349 47.39 9.23 2.95
N ALA A 350 47.76 9.99 3.98
CA ALA A 350 46.81 10.65 4.91
C ALA A 350 45.93 11.72 4.25
N GLN A 351 46.40 12.40 3.20
CA GLN A 351 45.66 13.46 2.49
C GLN A 351 44.63 12.87 1.51
N ALA A 352 44.98 11.74 0.88
CA ALA A 352 44.05 10.96 0.06
C ALA A 352 42.98 10.25 0.94
N GLN A 353 43.36 9.75 2.13
CA GLN A 353 42.40 9.22 3.11
C GLN A 353 41.50 10.30 3.70
N ALA A 354 42.02 11.50 3.99
CA ALA A 354 41.21 12.62 4.47
C ALA A 354 40.25 13.16 3.39
N GLN A 355 40.64 13.14 2.10
CA GLN A 355 39.74 13.48 0.98
C GLN A 355 38.68 12.40 0.73
N ALA A 356 39.01 11.12 0.90
CA ALA A 356 38.04 10.03 0.84
C ALA A 356 37.07 10.03 2.04
N GLN A 357 37.52 10.51 3.21
CA GLN A 357 36.69 10.70 4.41
C GLN A 357 35.83 11.99 4.38
N ALA A 358 36.07 12.90 3.42
CA ALA A 358 35.40 14.20 3.32
C ALA A 358 34.20 14.22 2.36
N VAL A 359 33.77 13.08 1.82
CA VAL A 359 32.51 13.02 1.07
C VAL A 359 31.38 13.03 2.09
N GLN A 360 30.64 14.14 2.15
CA GLN A 360 29.45 14.26 2.97
C GLN A 360 28.42 13.22 2.50
N ARG A 361 28.14 12.22 3.35
CA ARG A 361 27.13 11.20 3.06
C ARG A 361 25.75 11.86 2.99
N ASN A 362 25.02 11.59 1.91
CA ASN A 362 23.65 12.04 1.77
C ASN A 362 22.74 11.20 2.66
N TRP A 363 21.90 11.88 3.46
CA TRP A 363 21.05 11.25 4.45
C TRP A 363 19.61 11.69 4.26
N PHE A 364 18.69 10.72 4.19
CA PHE A 364 17.25 10.98 4.18
C PHE A 364 16.62 10.58 5.52
N TYR A 365 15.85 11.48 6.13
CA TYR A 365 15.40 11.35 7.52
C TYR A 365 14.43 10.20 7.80
N ALA A 366 13.80 9.62 6.77
CA ALA A 366 12.86 8.50 6.93
C ALA A 366 13.41 7.17 6.39
N SER A 367 14.61 7.18 5.81
CA SER A 367 15.24 6.01 5.19
C SER A 367 15.87 5.07 6.22
N VAL A 368 16.02 3.80 5.86
CA VAL A 368 16.95 2.83 6.50
C VAL A 368 18.34 2.82 5.84
N HIS A 369 18.61 3.80 4.99
CA HIS A 369 19.90 4.03 4.33
C HIS A 369 20.55 2.79 3.71
N VAL A 370 19.79 2.10 2.85
CA VAL A 370 20.31 1.00 2.04
C VAL A 370 21.58 1.46 1.31
N GLY A 371 22.68 0.76 1.54
CA GLY A 371 23.98 1.08 0.96
C GLY A 371 25.10 0.21 1.52
N PRO A 372 26.32 0.33 0.97
CA PRO A 372 27.49 -0.45 1.40
C PRO A 372 27.87 -0.28 2.87
N ASP A 373 27.42 0.81 3.49
CA ASP A 373 27.72 1.23 4.86
C ASP A 373 26.47 1.22 5.76
N SER A 374 25.43 0.50 5.35
CA SER A 374 24.29 0.16 6.20
C SER A 374 24.67 -0.90 7.24
N SER A 375 24.05 -0.87 8.42
CA SER A 375 24.26 -1.85 9.50
C SER A 375 23.96 -3.30 9.08
N PHE A 376 23.18 -3.46 8.01
CA PHE A 376 22.72 -4.73 7.47
C PHE A 376 23.36 -5.12 6.13
N ALA A 377 24.39 -4.39 5.67
CA ALA A 377 25.00 -4.60 4.35
C ALA A 377 25.46 -6.06 4.12
N ASP A 378 26.11 -6.67 5.12
CA ASP A 378 26.66 -8.04 5.01
C ASP A 378 25.57 -9.12 4.83
N GLY A 379 24.36 -8.88 5.36
CA GLY A 379 23.22 -9.81 5.27
C GLY A 379 22.22 -9.49 4.17
N LEU A 380 22.43 -8.39 3.43
CA LEU A 380 21.44 -7.81 2.53
C LEU A 380 21.11 -8.72 1.34
N LEU A 381 22.13 -9.33 0.72
CA LEU A 381 21.94 -10.22 -0.43
C LEU A 381 21.07 -11.44 -0.07
N ASP A 382 21.39 -12.10 1.05
CA ASP A 382 20.65 -13.28 1.51
C ASP A 382 19.22 -12.92 1.95
N PHE A 383 19.04 -11.76 2.59
CA PHE A 383 17.72 -11.28 2.97
C PHE A 383 16.86 -10.89 1.76
N ASN A 384 17.46 -10.28 0.73
CA ASN A 384 16.76 -10.03 -0.53
C ASN A 384 16.39 -11.33 -1.26
N ALA A 385 17.25 -12.34 -1.23
CA ALA A 385 16.95 -13.65 -1.80
C ALA A 385 15.81 -14.38 -1.03
N TYR A 386 15.74 -14.19 0.29
CA TYR A 386 14.60 -14.65 1.09
C TYR A 386 13.30 -13.99 0.64
N MET A 387 13.28 -12.66 0.54
CA MET A 387 12.10 -11.91 0.09
C MET A 387 11.68 -12.29 -1.33
N GLU A 388 12.63 -12.51 -2.24
CA GLU A 388 12.36 -12.99 -3.59
C GLU A 388 11.60 -14.32 -3.59
N ARG A 389 12.06 -15.30 -2.79
CA ARG A 389 11.41 -16.62 -2.68
C ARG A 389 10.02 -16.51 -2.08
N ALA A 390 9.86 -15.77 -0.97
CA ALA A 390 8.57 -15.58 -0.30
C ALA A 390 7.57 -14.87 -1.22
N CYS A 391 7.98 -13.75 -1.84
CA CYS A 391 7.15 -12.99 -2.78
C CYS A 391 6.80 -13.83 -4.03
N GLY A 392 7.77 -14.58 -4.57
CA GLY A 392 7.56 -15.45 -5.73
C GLY A 392 6.51 -16.53 -5.45
N ALA A 393 6.58 -17.17 -4.29
CA ALA A 393 5.57 -18.10 -3.81
C ALA A 393 4.19 -17.42 -3.69
N MET A 394 4.12 -16.22 -3.10
CA MET A 394 2.87 -15.48 -2.89
C MET A 394 2.28 -14.84 -4.16
N ARG A 395 2.94 -14.95 -5.32
CA ARG A 395 2.41 -14.57 -6.64
C ARG A 395 1.74 -15.72 -7.39
N LEU A 396 1.94 -16.98 -6.97
CA LEU A 396 1.39 -18.14 -7.67
C LEU A 396 -0.12 -18.26 -7.53
N GLY A 397 -0.80 -18.74 -8.58
CA GLY A 397 -2.24 -19.00 -8.53
C GLY A 397 -3.07 -17.76 -8.16
N ARG A 398 -4.07 -17.93 -7.29
CA ARG A 398 -4.94 -16.84 -6.77
C ARG A 398 -4.98 -16.84 -5.25
N PRO A 399 -5.27 -15.71 -4.57
CA PRO A 399 -5.57 -15.72 -3.15
C PRO A 399 -6.71 -16.68 -2.82
N TYR A 400 -6.57 -17.45 -1.74
CA TYR A 400 -7.66 -18.21 -1.16
C TYR A 400 -8.42 -17.35 -0.14
N SER A 401 -9.74 -17.37 -0.22
CA SER A 401 -10.64 -16.81 0.79
C SER A 401 -11.96 -17.59 0.75
N ASP A 402 -12.65 -17.71 1.88
CA ASP A 402 -14.01 -18.26 1.97
C ASP A 402 -15.07 -17.18 2.31
N VAL A 403 -14.66 -16.05 2.91
CA VAL A 403 -15.55 -15.04 3.46
C VAL A 403 -15.23 -13.64 2.94
N ALA A 404 -16.25 -12.99 2.37
CA ALA A 404 -16.23 -11.57 2.08
C ALA A 404 -16.64 -10.80 3.33
N VAL A 405 -15.90 -9.77 3.70
CA VAL A 405 -16.21 -8.90 4.85
C VAL A 405 -16.52 -7.50 4.34
N TYR A 406 -17.73 -7.02 4.59
CA TYR A 406 -18.10 -5.65 4.22
C TYR A 406 -17.19 -4.67 4.97
N LEU A 407 -16.43 -3.88 4.21
CA LEU A 407 -15.53 -2.87 4.74
C LEU A 407 -16.36 -1.82 5.50
N PRO A 408 -16.06 -1.51 6.77
CA PRO A 408 -16.81 -0.54 7.55
C PRO A 408 -16.45 0.90 7.14
N LEU A 409 -16.57 1.21 5.84
CA LEU A 409 -16.19 2.47 5.21
C LEU A 409 -17.06 3.62 5.74
N GLU A 410 -18.38 3.42 5.74
CA GLU A 410 -19.35 4.40 6.22
C GLU A 410 -19.18 4.66 7.72
N ASP A 411 -18.87 3.64 8.50
CA ASP A 411 -18.55 3.79 9.93
C ASP A 411 -17.35 4.72 10.14
N GLN A 412 -16.33 4.66 9.28
CA GLN A 412 -15.19 5.55 9.38
C GLN A 412 -15.51 6.96 8.90
N TRP A 413 -16.29 7.12 7.82
CA TRP A 413 -16.70 8.44 7.32
C TRP A 413 -17.66 9.17 8.27
N MET A 414 -18.44 8.44 9.07
CA MET A 414 -19.27 8.99 10.13
C MET A 414 -18.44 9.51 11.31
N LYS A 415 -17.19 9.09 11.49
CA LYS A 415 -16.28 9.51 12.57
C LYS A 415 -15.36 10.65 12.13
N GLY A 416 -14.83 11.42 13.08
CA GLY A 416 -13.89 12.51 12.81
C GLY A 416 -12.42 12.06 12.87
N GLU A 417 -11.61 12.86 13.55
CA GLU A 417 -10.24 12.51 13.91
C GLU A 417 -10.19 11.29 14.84
N VAL A 418 -9.13 10.50 14.73
CA VAL A 418 -8.79 9.52 15.76
C VAL A 418 -8.26 10.24 17.01
N PRO A 419 -8.38 9.64 18.21
CA PRO A 419 -7.76 10.19 19.43
C PRO A 419 -6.28 10.49 19.21
N LYS A 420 -5.76 11.58 19.77
CA LYS A 420 -4.38 12.03 19.55
C LYS A 420 -3.33 10.96 19.89
N GLU A 421 -3.61 10.12 20.87
CA GLU A 421 -2.74 9.03 21.31
C GLU A 421 -2.68 7.86 20.32
N GLN A 422 -3.63 7.79 19.37
CA GLN A 422 -3.73 6.80 18.30
C GLN A 422 -3.33 7.37 16.93
N GLN A 423 -3.05 8.68 16.86
CA GLN A 423 -2.54 9.33 15.65
C GLN A 423 -1.11 8.86 15.38
N LYS A 424 -0.81 8.69 14.10
CA LYS A 424 0.54 8.40 13.60
C LYS A 424 1.00 9.59 12.74
N PRO A 425 2.30 9.75 12.45
CA PRO A 425 2.81 10.90 11.69
C PRO A 425 2.03 11.23 10.41
N SER A 426 1.56 10.21 9.68
CA SER A 426 0.80 10.34 8.43
C SER A 426 -0.65 9.86 8.54
N ALA A 427 -1.21 9.76 9.76
CA ALA A 427 -2.59 9.33 9.98
C ALA A 427 -3.27 10.08 11.14
N ARG A 428 -4.27 10.91 10.82
CA ARG A 428 -5.04 11.76 11.75
C ARG A 428 -6.51 11.34 11.89
N TYR A 429 -7.07 10.58 10.96
CA TYR A 429 -8.49 10.42 10.79
C TYR A 429 -8.94 8.96 10.68
N HIS A 430 -10.19 8.70 11.09
CA HIS A 430 -10.73 7.34 11.09
C HIS A 430 -10.80 6.69 9.70
N TRP A 431 -10.99 7.46 8.62
CA TRP A 431 -11.11 6.94 7.25
C TRP A 431 -9.82 6.38 6.67
N GLU A 432 -8.67 6.68 7.29
CA GLU A 432 -7.38 6.16 6.86
C GLU A 432 -7.22 4.68 7.23
N MET A 433 -8.02 4.19 8.19
CA MET A 433 -8.13 2.77 8.54
C MET A 433 -6.80 2.12 8.96
N HIS A 434 -5.84 2.89 9.48
CA HIS A 434 -4.46 2.47 9.74
C HIS A 434 -4.26 1.34 10.75
N CYS A 435 -5.30 1.01 11.51
CA CYS A 435 -5.32 -0.10 12.47
C CYS A 435 -6.51 -1.07 12.24
N LEU A 436 -7.13 -1.05 11.05
CA LEU A 436 -8.30 -1.91 10.77
C LEU A 436 -7.89 -3.38 10.71
N ARG A 437 -8.64 -4.23 11.42
CA ARG A 437 -8.40 -5.69 11.48
C ARG A 437 -9.68 -6.45 11.16
N PRO A 438 -9.60 -7.62 10.50
CA PRO A 438 -10.76 -8.47 10.33
C PRO A 438 -11.33 -8.94 11.68
N PRO A 439 -12.64 -9.25 11.75
CA PRO A 439 -13.26 -9.81 12.95
C PRO A 439 -12.56 -11.10 13.40
N ALA A 440 -12.28 -11.21 14.71
CA ALA A 440 -11.57 -12.36 15.28
C ALA A 440 -12.32 -13.69 15.12
N GLU A 441 -13.66 -13.67 15.05
CA GLU A 441 -14.48 -14.88 14.80
C GLU A 441 -14.29 -15.48 13.40
N LEU A 442 -13.66 -14.72 12.48
CA LEU A 442 -13.29 -15.16 11.13
C LEU A 442 -11.82 -15.61 11.06
N ALA A 443 -11.14 -15.84 12.20
CA ALA A 443 -9.78 -16.38 12.19
C ALA A 443 -9.73 -17.71 11.43
N GLY A 444 -8.71 -17.88 10.59
CA GLY A 444 -8.54 -19.10 9.80
C GLY A 444 -9.32 -19.17 8.48
N ARG A 445 -10.20 -18.20 8.23
CA ARG A 445 -11.04 -18.09 7.01
C ARG A 445 -10.40 -17.28 5.87
N GLN A 446 -9.31 -16.56 6.17
CA GLN A 446 -8.66 -15.65 5.21
C GLN A 446 -9.63 -14.60 4.64
N PRO A 447 -10.27 -13.78 5.50
CA PRO A 447 -11.25 -12.79 5.06
C PRO A 447 -10.63 -11.77 4.09
N LEU A 448 -11.39 -11.42 3.05
CA LEU A 448 -11.12 -10.27 2.17
C LEU A 448 -12.16 -9.19 2.38
N TRP A 449 -11.71 -7.94 2.39
CA TRP A 449 -12.58 -6.76 2.47
C TRP A 449 -13.30 -6.52 1.14
N VAL A 450 -14.59 -6.22 1.18
CA VAL A 450 -15.42 -5.82 0.03
C VAL A 450 -16.15 -4.52 0.35
N SER A 451 -16.32 -3.63 -0.63
CA SER A 451 -17.15 -2.43 -0.50
C SER A 451 -18.39 -2.53 -1.39
N ALA A 452 -19.34 -1.61 -1.22
CA ALA A 452 -20.55 -1.54 -2.05
C ALA A 452 -20.24 -1.49 -3.56
N SER A 453 -19.18 -0.78 -3.97
CA SER A 453 -18.76 -0.64 -5.37
C SER A 453 -18.29 -1.96 -6.01
N PHE A 454 -17.78 -2.88 -5.19
CA PHE A 454 -17.48 -4.26 -5.62
C PHE A 454 -18.72 -5.15 -5.59
N LEU A 455 -19.54 -5.03 -4.55
CA LEU A 455 -20.77 -5.81 -4.44
C LEU A 455 -21.79 -5.46 -5.54
N GLU A 456 -21.79 -4.24 -6.08
CA GLU A 456 -22.62 -3.86 -7.23
C GLU A 456 -22.37 -4.75 -8.45
N ARG A 457 -21.10 -5.11 -8.69
CA ARG A 457 -20.67 -5.94 -9.82
C ARG A 457 -20.64 -7.44 -9.49
N ALA A 458 -20.98 -7.79 -8.26
CA ALA A 458 -20.96 -9.17 -7.77
C ALA A 458 -22.23 -9.95 -8.14
N TRP A 459 -22.09 -11.26 -8.29
CA TRP A 459 -23.21 -12.17 -8.52
C TRP A 459 -23.09 -13.45 -7.68
N VAL A 460 -24.20 -14.16 -7.51
CA VAL A 460 -24.22 -15.48 -6.86
C VAL A 460 -24.37 -16.53 -7.95
N GLU A 461 -23.48 -17.51 -7.93
CA GLU A 461 -23.48 -18.67 -8.83
C GLU A 461 -23.30 -19.92 -7.97
N ASP A 462 -24.25 -20.86 -8.05
CA ASP A 462 -24.25 -22.11 -7.26
C ASP A 462 -24.04 -21.89 -5.75
N GLY A 463 -24.69 -20.85 -5.19
CA GLY A 463 -24.57 -20.49 -3.77
C GLY A 463 -23.27 -19.79 -3.38
N VAL A 464 -22.37 -19.53 -4.34
CA VAL A 464 -21.08 -18.86 -4.13
C VAL A 464 -21.14 -17.44 -4.65
N LEU A 465 -20.75 -16.47 -3.81
CA LEU A 465 -20.53 -15.09 -4.22
C LEU A 465 -19.28 -14.98 -5.10
N ARG A 466 -19.42 -14.37 -6.27
CA ARG A 466 -18.33 -14.04 -7.18
C ARG A 466 -18.13 -12.54 -7.22
N VAL A 467 -16.89 -12.11 -7.03
CA VAL A 467 -16.46 -10.71 -7.15
C VAL A 467 -15.14 -10.68 -7.91
N GLY A 468 -15.19 -10.35 -9.20
CA GLY A 468 -14.05 -10.54 -10.10
C GLY A 468 -13.59 -12.01 -10.05
N ASP A 469 -12.31 -12.22 -9.70
CA ASP A 469 -11.71 -13.56 -9.59
C ASP A 469 -11.90 -14.22 -8.22
N ALA A 470 -12.34 -13.44 -7.22
CA ALA A 470 -12.56 -13.91 -5.86
C ALA A 470 -13.90 -14.65 -5.70
N ARG A 471 -13.94 -15.56 -4.74
CA ARG A 471 -15.07 -16.45 -4.48
C ARG A 471 -15.30 -16.54 -2.98
N PHE A 472 -16.55 -16.51 -2.55
CA PHE A 472 -16.91 -16.55 -1.13
C PHE A 472 -18.18 -17.38 -0.91
N SER A 473 -18.24 -18.14 0.18
CA SER A 473 -19.43 -18.86 0.62
C SER A 473 -20.34 -18.02 1.52
N LEU A 474 -19.83 -16.88 2.02
CA LEU A 474 -20.52 -16.03 2.99
C LEU A 474 -20.15 -14.55 2.77
N LEU A 475 -21.13 -13.66 2.97
CA LEU A 475 -20.90 -12.24 3.20
C LEU A 475 -21.10 -11.89 4.68
N TYR A 476 -20.06 -11.36 5.33
CA TYR A 476 -20.08 -10.92 6.71
C TYR A 476 -20.22 -9.38 6.79
N VAL A 477 -21.20 -8.90 7.54
CA VAL A 477 -21.52 -7.47 7.69
C VAL A 477 -21.62 -7.13 9.17
N ASP A 478 -20.65 -6.38 9.67
CA ASP A 478 -20.61 -5.88 11.05
C ASP A 478 -20.34 -4.36 11.06
N CYS A 479 -21.30 -3.61 10.54
CA CYS A 479 -21.22 -2.16 10.40
C CYS A 479 -22.38 -1.49 11.14
N GLU A 480 -22.13 -0.38 11.83
CA GLU A 480 -23.20 0.43 12.41
C GLU A 480 -23.95 1.21 11.32
N TRP A 481 -23.23 1.64 10.29
CA TRP A 481 -23.71 2.42 9.16
C TRP A 481 -23.47 1.65 7.87
N VAL A 482 -24.53 1.53 7.08
CA VAL A 482 -24.46 1.04 5.69
C VAL A 482 -25.37 1.96 4.89
N ASP A 483 -24.86 2.48 3.77
CA ASP A 483 -25.67 3.40 2.97
C ASP A 483 -26.77 2.68 2.17
N GLY A 484 -27.61 3.47 1.49
CA GLY A 484 -28.70 2.90 0.71
C GLY A 484 -28.22 2.02 -0.44
N ASP A 485 -27.06 2.32 -1.03
CA ASP A 485 -26.52 1.58 -2.16
C ASP A 485 -25.97 0.22 -1.66
N GLY A 486 -25.17 0.25 -0.60
CA GLY A 486 -24.63 -0.92 0.09
C GLY A 486 -25.74 -1.86 0.59
N LEU A 487 -26.76 -1.32 1.28
CA LEU A 487 -27.86 -2.13 1.79
C LEU A 487 -28.63 -2.83 0.65
N ARG A 488 -28.84 -2.13 -0.48
CA ARG A 488 -29.49 -2.73 -1.65
C ARG A 488 -28.65 -3.87 -2.24
N GLN A 489 -27.31 -3.72 -2.30
CA GLN A 489 -26.45 -4.81 -2.78
C GLN A 489 -26.44 -6.02 -1.85
N VAL A 490 -26.36 -5.81 -0.53
CA VAL A 490 -26.44 -6.89 0.47
C VAL A 490 -27.77 -7.63 0.35
N ALA A 491 -28.90 -6.90 0.29
CA ALA A 491 -30.23 -7.49 0.12
C ALA A 491 -30.39 -8.25 -1.20
N ARG A 492 -29.84 -7.72 -2.30
CA ARG A 492 -29.84 -8.38 -3.61
C ARG A 492 -29.11 -9.73 -3.56
N LEU A 493 -27.94 -9.77 -2.94
CA LEU A 493 -27.13 -10.99 -2.83
C LEU A 493 -27.78 -12.02 -1.88
N ALA A 494 -28.32 -11.59 -0.74
CA ALA A 494 -29.07 -12.46 0.15
C ALA A 494 -30.26 -13.12 -0.55
N LYS A 495 -31.06 -12.33 -1.28
CA LYS A 495 -32.20 -12.81 -2.09
C LYS A 495 -31.77 -13.78 -3.19
N ALA A 496 -30.55 -13.67 -3.69
CA ALA A 496 -29.97 -14.61 -4.66
C ALA A 496 -29.47 -15.91 -4.02
N GLY A 497 -29.63 -16.09 -2.70
CA GLY A 497 -29.30 -17.33 -1.98
C GLY A 497 -27.97 -17.30 -1.22
N LEU A 498 -27.22 -16.20 -1.26
CA LEU A 498 -25.96 -16.08 -0.51
C LEU A 498 -26.22 -15.98 1.00
N PRO A 499 -25.58 -16.82 1.84
CA PRO A 499 -25.57 -16.62 3.28
C PRO A 499 -25.01 -15.24 3.65
N VAL A 500 -25.72 -14.48 4.50
CA VAL A 500 -25.28 -13.17 4.99
C VAL A 500 -25.26 -13.16 6.52
N CYS A 501 -24.07 -13.01 7.09
CA CYS A 501 -23.90 -12.80 8.52
C CYS A 501 -24.07 -11.31 8.85
N LEU A 502 -25.27 -10.90 9.23
CA LEU A 502 -25.58 -9.53 9.62
C LEU A 502 -25.51 -9.41 11.15
N LYS A 503 -24.34 -9.00 11.68
CA LYS A 503 -24.07 -8.99 13.12
C LYS A 503 -24.92 -7.99 13.90
N ARG A 504 -25.30 -6.89 13.25
CA ARG A 504 -26.13 -5.82 13.81
C ARG A 504 -26.98 -5.19 12.71
N LEU A 505 -28.09 -4.58 13.10
CA LEU A 505 -28.94 -3.85 12.16
C LEU A 505 -28.29 -2.49 11.82
N PRO A 506 -27.92 -2.23 10.55
CA PRO A 506 -27.27 -0.99 10.18
C PRO A 506 -28.27 0.17 10.11
N LYS A 507 -27.79 1.36 10.49
CA LYS A 507 -28.46 2.63 10.29
C LYS A 507 -28.06 3.23 8.95
N ARG A 508 -28.94 4.07 8.40
CA ARG A 508 -28.64 4.87 7.20
C ARG A 508 -27.77 6.07 7.58
N PRO A 509 -26.55 6.23 7.04
CA PRO A 509 -25.75 7.44 7.21
C PRO A 509 -26.27 8.58 6.33
N GLY A 510 -25.72 9.78 6.53
CA GLY A 510 -26.09 10.96 5.75
C GLY A 510 -27.37 11.64 6.25
N ARG A 511 -27.63 12.85 5.74
CA ARG A 511 -28.77 13.65 6.20
C ARG A 511 -30.08 13.16 5.60
N ALA A 512 -31.05 12.90 6.46
CA ALA A 512 -32.37 12.39 6.06
C ALA A 512 -33.29 13.48 5.49
N VAL A 513 -32.99 13.98 4.29
CA VAL A 513 -33.82 14.99 3.60
C VAL A 513 -34.94 14.34 2.78
N ASP A 514 -34.62 13.28 2.03
CA ASP A 514 -35.63 12.54 1.25
C ASP A 514 -36.34 11.45 2.08
N LYS A 515 -37.61 11.72 2.40
CA LYS A 515 -38.49 10.78 3.10
C LYS A 515 -38.77 9.51 2.30
N ARG A 516 -38.74 9.57 0.96
CA ARG A 516 -38.95 8.38 0.10
C ARG A 516 -37.77 7.43 0.23
N ALA A 517 -36.55 7.92 0.03
CA ALA A 517 -35.34 7.14 0.26
C ALA A 517 -35.27 6.55 1.69
N GLY A 518 -35.74 7.29 2.70
CA GLY A 518 -35.82 6.77 4.08
C GLY A 518 -36.77 5.57 4.22
N LYS A 519 -37.96 5.65 3.60
CA LYS A 519 -38.91 4.53 3.57
C LYS A 519 -38.37 3.33 2.79
N GLU A 520 -37.71 3.58 1.67
CA GLU A 520 -37.10 2.54 0.85
C GLU A 520 -35.99 1.79 1.61
N TYR A 521 -35.10 2.52 2.28
CA TYR A 521 -34.06 1.96 3.13
C TYR A 521 -34.68 1.04 4.20
N GLN A 522 -35.67 1.53 4.94
CA GLN A 522 -36.33 0.76 5.99
C GLN A 522 -37.00 -0.50 5.42
N SER A 523 -37.71 -0.38 4.30
CA SER A 523 -38.35 -1.54 3.66
C SER A 523 -37.35 -2.58 3.17
N THR A 524 -36.18 -2.15 2.69
CA THR A 524 -35.10 -3.03 2.24
C THR A 524 -34.48 -3.76 3.41
N LEU A 525 -34.22 -3.06 4.53
CA LEU A 525 -33.69 -3.65 5.75
C LEU A 525 -34.65 -4.68 6.37
N GLU A 526 -35.95 -4.37 6.40
CA GLU A 526 -36.98 -5.30 6.85
C GLU A 526 -37.09 -6.54 5.96
N ALA A 527 -36.93 -6.38 4.64
CA ALA A 527 -36.91 -7.52 3.72
C ALA A 527 -35.66 -8.38 3.93
N LEU A 528 -34.48 -7.76 4.04
CA LEU A 528 -33.21 -8.45 4.28
C LEU A 528 -33.27 -9.29 5.57
N THR A 529 -33.73 -8.70 6.67
CA THR A 529 -33.81 -9.38 7.98
C THR A 529 -34.82 -10.54 8.06
N ARG A 530 -35.75 -10.62 7.10
CA ARG A 530 -36.71 -11.74 6.98
C ARG A 530 -36.26 -12.81 5.99
N THR A 531 -35.11 -12.65 5.36
CA THR A 531 -34.60 -13.61 4.38
C THR A 531 -33.94 -14.78 5.13
N ASP A 532 -34.34 -16.02 4.81
CA ASP A 532 -34.01 -17.22 5.62
C ASP A 532 -32.50 -17.49 5.82
N ASN A 533 -31.67 -17.05 4.87
CA ASN A 533 -30.21 -17.19 4.87
C ASN A 533 -29.49 -15.95 5.43
N VAL A 534 -30.17 -15.14 6.25
CA VAL A 534 -29.61 -13.97 6.92
C VAL A 534 -29.71 -14.17 8.43
N SER A 535 -28.58 -14.10 9.14
CA SER A 535 -28.52 -14.31 10.59
C SER A 535 -27.37 -13.54 11.21
N SER A 536 -27.49 -13.17 12.49
CA SER A 536 -26.37 -12.63 13.27
C SER A 536 -25.45 -13.72 13.84
N ASP A 537 -25.91 -14.97 13.83
CA ASP A 537 -25.16 -16.14 14.29
C ASP A 537 -24.45 -16.80 13.10
N LEU A 538 -23.13 -16.64 13.04
CA LEU A 538 -22.28 -17.22 12.00
C LEU A 538 -22.41 -18.75 11.95
N GLY A 539 -22.53 -19.41 13.10
CA GLY A 539 -22.63 -20.88 13.17
C GLY A 539 -23.94 -21.43 12.59
N SER A 540 -25.00 -20.61 12.56
CA SER A 540 -26.26 -20.99 11.91
C SER A 540 -26.21 -20.94 10.38
N LEU A 541 -25.29 -20.14 9.82
CA LEU A 541 -25.19 -19.87 8.37
C LEU A 541 -24.22 -20.82 7.66
N THR A 542 -23.18 -21.26 8.36
CA THR A 542 -22.19 -22.18 7.79
C THR A 542 -21.74 -23.20 8.83
N GLN A 543 -21.76 -24.47 8.44
CA GLN A 543 -21.17 -25.58 9.18
C GLN A 543 -19.76 -25.91 8.67
N GLU A 544 -19.31 -25.25 7.60
CA GLU A 544 -17.98 -25.48 7.05
C GLU A 544 -16.93 -24.93 8.02
N PRO A 545 -15.98 -25.76 8.49
CA PRO A 545 -14.92 -25.30 9.36
C PRO A 545 -14.01 -24.30 8.62
N PRO A 546 -13.32 -23.38 9.33
CA PRO A 546 -12.34 -22.51 8.72
C PRO A 546 -11.22 -23.33 8.06
N LEU A 547 -10.57 -22.79 7.02
CA LEU A 547 -9.45 -23.45 6.34
C LEU A 547 -8.36 -23.91 7.33
N LEU A 548 -8.12 -23.08 8.35
CA LEU A 548 -7.19 -23.36 9.43
C LEU A 548 -7.87 -23.12 10.78
N SER A 549 -7.63 -24.00 11.75
CA SER A 549 -8.04 -23.78 13.14
C SER A 549 -6.95 -24.24 14.09
N GLY A 550 -6.87 -23.64 15.27
CA GLY A 550 -5.85 -23.99 16.25
C GLY A 550 -5.79 -22.95 17.37
N ARG A 551 -5.23 -23.34 18.51
CA ARG A 551 -4.97 -22.41 19.60
C ARG A 551 -3.81 -21.50 19.19
N ASP A 552 -4.04 -20.19 19.16
CA ASP A 552 -3.02 -19.20 18.76
C ASP A 552 -2.46 -19.44 17.33
N ALA A 553 -3.33 -19.78 16.38
CA ALA A 553 -2.94 -20.01 14.99
C ALA A 553 -2.25 -18.77 14.42
N PRO A 554 -1.04 -18.87 13.82
CA PRO A 554 -0.25 -17.73 13.35
C PRO A 554 -0.93 -16.97 12.20
N ASP A 555 -0.53 -15.71 12.00
CA ASP A 555 -1.00 -14.95 10.85
C ASP A 555 -0.43 -15.57 9.57
N PHE A 556 -1.28 -15.73 8.56
CA PHE A 556 -0.92 -16.42 7.33
C PHE A 556 -1.61 -15.82 6.13
N TRP A 557 -1.02 -16.05 4.96
CA TRP A 557 -1.64 -15.83 3.66
C TRP A 557 -1.66 -17.14 2.87
N CYS A 558 -2.74 -17.37 2.12
CA CYS A 558 -2.93 -18.61 1.37
C CYS A 558 -3.20 -18.33 -0.11
N ARG A 559 -2.53 -19.10 -0.98
CA ARG A 559 -2.72 -19.08 -2.43
C ARG A 559 -3.26 -20.44 -2.89
N ALA A 560 -4.30 -20.43 -3.71
CA ALA A 560 -4.75 -21.62 -4.44
C ALA A 560 -4.03 -21.71 -5.79
N VAL A 561 -3.27 -22.79 -5.97
CA VAL A 561 -2.46 -23.07 -7.16
C VAL A 561 -2.93 -24.41 -7.71
N ASP A 562 -3.67 -24.40 -8.81
CA ASP A 562 -4.33 -25.58 -9.37
C ASP A 562 -5.15 -26.34 -8.29
N ASP A 563 -4.78 -27.59 -8.00
CA ASP A 563 -5.41 -28.45 -6.99
C ASP A 563 -4.68 -28.43 -5.63
N GLU A 564 -3.78 -27.47 -5.41
CA GLU A 564 -2.98 -27.32 -4.19
C GLU A 564 -3.24 -25.97 -3.52
N LEU A 565 -2.94 -25.92 -2.22
CA LEU A 565 -2.93 -24.71 -1.42
C LEU A 565 -1.51 -24.45 -0.92
N LEU A 566 -1.07 -23.21 -1.06
CA LEU A 566 0.24 -22.74 -0.61
C LEU A 566 0.04 -21.75 0.54
N PHE A 567 0.58 -22.08 1.71
CA PHE A 567 0.44 -21.31 2.94
C PHE A 567 1.77 -20.66 3.29
N PHE A 568 1.79 -19.34 3.41
CA PHE A 568 2.88 -18.63 4.06
C PHE A 568 2.45 -18.27 5.48
N PHE A 569 3.22 -18.71 6.46
CA PHE A 569 3.07 -18.34 7.87
C PHE A 569 4.23 -17.43 8.27
N GLY A 570 3.90 -16.23 8.74
CA GLY A 570 4.88 -15.40 9.43
C GLY A 570 5.27 -16.04 10.76
N HIS A 571 6.48 -15.75 11.26
CA HIS A 571 6.84 -16.16 12.61
C HIS A 571 5.80 -15.61 13.62
N PRO A 572 5.31 -16.35 14.63
CA PRO A 572 4.27 -15.85 15.53
C PRO A 572 4.57 -14.50 16.22
N ALA A 573 5.85 -14.17 16.39
CA ALA A 573 6.32 -12.87 16.91
C ALA A 573 6.13 -11.67 15.95
N SER A 574 5.78 -11.90 14.68
CA SER A 574 5.47 -10.85 13.70
C SER A 574 4.02 -10.34 13.81
N ARG A 575 3.19 -10.97 14.64
CA ARG A 575 1.80 -10.52 14.86
C ARG A 575 1.78 -9.21 15.66
N GLY A 576 0.92 -8.29 15.22
CA GLY A 576 0.61 -7.08 15.99
C GLY A 576 1.80 -6.14 16.19
N LEU A 577 2.73 -6.12 15.23
CA LEU A 577 3.75 -5.09 15.17
C LEU A 577 3.08 -3.73 15.02
N THR A 578 3.52 -2.76 15.81
CA THR A 578 2.97 -1.41 15.85
C THR A 578 4.10 -0.41 15.82
N TYR A 579 3.80 0.79 15.33
CA TYR A 579 4.75 1.89 15.29
C TYR A 579 4.87 2.61 16.64
N PRO A 580 6.08 3.01 17.05
CA PRO A 580 7.37 2.58 16.50
C PRO A 580 7.74 1.15 16.95
N MET A 581 8.48 0.40 16.13
CA MET A 581 9.09 -0.84 16.58
C MET A 581 10.21 -0.56 17.57
N LYS A 582 10.46 -1.49 18.49
CA LYS A 582 11.62 -1.42 19.38
C LYS A 582 12.84 -1.97 18.66
N HIS A 583 14.00 -1.32 18.83
CA HIS A 583 15.28 -1.87 18.39
C HIS A 583 15.54 -3.21 19.08
N GLY A 584 15.82 -4.26 18.29
CA GLY A 584 16.03 -5.62 18.78
C GLY A 584 14.74 -6.32 19.22
N GLN A 585 13.56 -5.83 18.81
CA GLN A 585 12.26 -6.46 19.11
C GLN A 585 12.21 -7.92 18.69
N ALA A 586 12.94 -8.31 17.64
CA ALA A 586 13.06 -9.67 17.19
C ALA A 586 13.64 -10.64 18.24
N ALA A 587 14.30 -10.16 19.30
CA ALA A 587 14.78 -11.01 20.40
C ALA A 587 13.70 -11.95 20.98
N GLN A 588 12.42 -11.57 20.88
CA GLN A 588 11.30 -12.39 21.33
C GLN A 588 10.93 -13.55 20.38
N ALA A 589 11.48 -13.59 19.18
CA ALA A 589 11.18 -14.56 18.13
C ALA A 589 11.99 -15.86 18.30
N GLY A 590 11.76 -16.56 19.40
CA GLY A 590 12.35 -17.87 19.69
C GLY A 590 11.64 -19.04 18.99
N GLN A 591 12.26 -20.22 19.04
CA GLN A 591 11.66 -21.45 18.50
C GLN A 591 10.30 -21.74 19.13
N THR A 592 9.31 -22.14 18.32
CA THR A 592 7.96 -22.39 18.81
C THR A 592 7.17 -23.28 17.86
N GLY A 593 6.23 -24.09 18.38
CA GLY A 593 5.34 -24.95 17.61
C GLY A 593 3.88 -24.49 17.67
N ARG A 594 3.10 -24.75 16.63
CA ARG A 594 1.66 -24.49 16.59
C ARG A 594 0.91 -25.71 16.07
N ASP A 595 0.07 -26.28 16.93
CA ASP A 595 -0.84 -27.36 16.55
C ASP A 595 -2.02 -26.78 15.76
N LEU A 596 -2.06 -27.11 14.47
CA LEU A 596 -3.05 -26.59 13.54
C LEU A 596 -3.83 -27.72 12.90
N LYS A 597 -5.14 -27.53 12.81
CA LYS A 597 -6.06 -28.36 12.06
C LYS A 597 -6.37 -27.71 10.72
N PHE A 598 -6.10 -28.44 9.64
CA PHE A 598 -6.28 -28.02 8.27
C PHE A 598 -7.56 -28.63 7.68
N ASN A 599 -8.39 -27.81 7.05
CA ASN A 599 -9.64 -28.21 6.39
C ASN A 599 -9.58 -27.79 4.91
N LEU A 600 -8.96 -28.62 4.04
CA LEU A 600 -8.61 -28.25 2.67
C LEU A 600 -9.75 -28.46 1.63
N GLY A 601 -10.99 -28.64 2.08
CA GLY A 601 -12.19 -28.82 1.25
C GLY A 601 -12.77 -30.25 1.23
N ASP A 602 -13.91 -30.40 0.53
CA ASP A 602 -14.89 -31.50 0.70
C ASP A 602 -14.38 -32.93 0.47
N SER A 603 -13.34 -33.10 -0.34
CA SER A 603 -12.82 -34.42 -0.72
C SER A 603 -11.65 -34.91 0.14
N SER A 604 -11.16 -34.11 1.09
CA SER A 604 -10.08 -34.51 2.02
C SER A 604 -10.55 -34.50 3.47
N PRO A 605 -10.24 -35.56 4.25
CA PRO A 605 -10.44 -35.50 5.68
C PRO A 605 -9.55 -34.41 6.27
N ALA A 606 -10.08 -33.66 7.24
CA ALA A 606 -9.28 -32.73 8.02
C ALA A 606 -8.12 -33.48 8.69
N PHE A 607 -6.96 -32.84 8.76
CA PHE A 607 -5.78 -33.39 9.42
C PHE A 607 -5.15 -32.36 10.35
N GLU A 608 -4.38 -32.86 11.31
CA GLU A 608 -3.64 -32.05 12.26
C GLU A 608 -2.15 -32.10 11.94
N LEU A 609 -1.48 -30.96 12.08
CA LEU A 609 -0.05 -30.81 11.87
C LEU A 609 0.49 -29.79 12.86
N SER A 610 1.54 -30.16 13.61
CA SER A 610 2.34 -29.18 14.34
C SER A 610 3.26 -28.46 13.36
N VAL A 611 3.05 -27.16 13.20
CA VAL A 611 3.93 -26.29 12.41
C VAL A 611 5.00 -25.74 13.32
N GLU A 612 6.22 -26.24 13.15
CA GLU A 612 7.40 -25.82 13.90
C GLU A 612 8.06 -24.59 13.25
N PHE A 613 8.27 -23.54 14.05
CA PHE A 613 8.99 -22.34 13.69
C PHE A 613 10.33 -22.36 14.41
N GLY A 614 11.43 -22.35 13.65
CA GLY A 614 12.76 -22.03 14.13
C GLY A 614 12.86 -20.58 14.61
N GLN A 615 14.01 -20.21 15.17
CA GLN A 615 14.25 -18.83 15.60
C GLN A 615 14.15 -17.88 14.39
N PHE A 616 13.30 -16.85 14.50
CA PHE A 616 12.95 -15.91 13.41
C PHE A 616 12.33 -16.55 12.15
N GLU A 617 12.06 -17.85 12.15
CA GLU A 617 11.71 -18.58 10.94
C GLU A 617 10.25 -18.31 10.53
N SER A 618 10.04 -18.08 9.24
CA SER A 618 8.72 -18.10 8.58
C SER A 618 8.56 -19.41 7.83
N VAL A 619 7.36 -19.94 7.74
CA VAL A 619 7.11 -21.28 7.15
C VAL A 619 6.30 -21.17 5.86
N LEU A 620 6.77 -21.82 4.80
CA LEU A 620 6.01 -22.02 3.57
C LEU A 620 5.60 -23.49 3.45
N LEU A 621 4.29 -23.76 3.40
CA LEU A 621 3.75 -25.12 3.23
C LEU A 621 2.98 -25.23 1.92
N ARG A 622 3.23 -26.29 1.16
CA ARG A 622 2.39 -26.73 0.05
C ARG A 622 1.55 -27.90 0.53
N ALA A 623 0.24 -27.79 0.40
CA ALA A 623 -0.69 -28.84 0.78
C ALA A 623 -1.58 -29.20 -0.41
N SER A 624 -1.51 -30.47 -0.81
CA SER A 624 -2.43 -31.03 -1.81
C SER A 624 -3.83 -31.21 -1.23
N ARG A 625 -4.84 -31.15 -2.09
CA ARG A 625 -6.23 -31.50 -1.74
C ARG A 625 -6.45 -32.99 -1.41
N THR A 626 -5.40 -33.81 -1.35
CA THR A 626 -5.43 -35.20 -0.85
C THR A 626 -4.75 -35.35 0.52
N GLY A 627 -4.39 -34.24 1.17
CA GLY A 627 -3.81 -34.22 2.53
C GLY A 627 -2.29 -34.40 2.60
N ARG A 628 -1.58 -34.53 1.46
CA ARG A 628 -0.11 -34.50 1.46
C ARG A 628 0.37 -33.07 1.69
N VAL A 629 1.19 -32.87 2.70
CA VAL A 629 1.83 -31.58 3.03
C VAL A 629 3.33 -31.68 2.83
N GLU A 630 3.91 -30.65 2.21
CA GLU A 630 5.32 -30.48 1.97
C GLU A 630 5.74 -29.10 2.51
N ARG A 631 6.82 -29.05 3.29
CA ARG A 631 7.44 -27.79 3.70
C ARG A 631 8.41 -27.35 2.63
N LEU A 632 8.18 -26.16 2.08
CA LEU A 632 9.07 -25.54 1.12
C LEU A 632 10.06 -24.65 1.86
N ASP A 633 11.33 -24.81 1.53
CA ASP A 633 12.40 -24.14 2.24
C ASP A 633 12.59 -22.71 1.72
N LEU A 634 12.42 -21.74 2.62
CA LEU A 634 12.71 -20.33 2.36
C LEU A 634 14.18 -19.98 2.65
N ASN A 635 14.97 -20.89 3.22
CA ASN A 635 16.43 -20.83 3.40
C ASN A 635 16.94 -19.50 3.96
N TYR A 636 16.44 -19.06 5.11
CA TYR A 636 16.94 -17.84 5.73
C TYR A 636 16.72 -17.78 7.23
N THR A 637 17.83 -17.69 7.97
CA THR A 637 17.85 -17.38 9.40
C THR A 637 18.77 -16.18 9.60
N PRO A 638 18.26 -15.03 10.06
CA PRO A 638 19.09 -13.87 10.31
C PRO A 638 20.07 -14.14 11.46
N SER A 639 21.27 -13.57 11.41
CA SER A 639 22.20 -13.55 12.54
C SER A 639 21.70 -12.60 13.64
N PHE A 640 21.82 -13.00 14.92
CA PHE A 640 21.36 -12.21 16.07
C PHE A 640 22.17 -12.49 17.36
N PRO A 641 22.53 -11.46 18.16
CA PRO A 641 22.56 -10.03 17.79
C PRO A 641 23.71 -9.79 16.80
N PHE A 642 23.63 -8.72 16.00
CA PHE A 642 24.82 -8.25 15.29
C PHE A 642 25.75 -7.57 16.30
N THR A 643 26.87 -8.22 16.62
CA THR A 643 28.06 -7.51 17.12
C THR A 643 28.94 -7.22 15.91
N GLY A 644 28.80 -6.01 15.36
CA GLY A 644 29.79 -5.41 14.47
C GLY A 644 30.89 -4.74 15.27
#